data_AF-A0A9W7EJL4-F1
#
_entry.id   AF-A0A9W7EJL4-F1
#
_cell.length_a   1.000
_cell.length_b   1.000
_cell.length_c   1.000
_cell.angle_alpha   90.00
_cell.angle_beta   90.00
_cell.angle_gamma   90.00
#
_symmetry.space_group_name_H-M   'P 1'
#
loop_
_entity.id
_entity.type
_entity.pdbx_description
1 polymer ?
#
loop_
_entity_poly.entity_id
_entity_poly.type
_entity_poly.pdbx_seq_one_letter_code
_entity_poly.pdbx_strand_id
1 'polypeptide(L)'
;TSLYSCPSGKFGTSIPSSCEGCTAGKFSAFPDTSSCTNCPGGKTNEASSSSCPTKCPAGTYSSGTPCLPCTAGRYCTESSSTDQGVGSSTDQGAGPCAVGYSCPEGSTTNQGIGQCAVGRYCPAGSTTDQGAGPCAAGYYCPQGSTSSEGAGPCAAGEYSMPGSGSCSVCPAGTSLTDDGTLHTSIDDCLVCPAGTYNPDDATSASLHFTCTACLAGYEIKDDGQDIAKHDHANDCEICQANTFSNFETGHLVCTDCPPGEISSAGSSKCCKCPPGFICQHDGDGNVLSTAVCLAGTYSHCEAQCKECEPGYKCPGGINHVPCLPGYHQAAPSSAKCEPCEAGKYQANPGRENCDKCRAGYFCPKGSVDPIECGSKALFCPANATTVQPTSEGYYTTPATEDASTTRYGQTICEAGFACVGGTKKLCNGNGQYADVEGLSACKIAPAGMKPTSDRKGVELCKLGSVSSGAQDECTSCSGDGQYADKPGLAPPGMKPTIDGQNVTTCDAGSFSLGSADTCNECDAGTPADEGASVCTPCPQYEEQDTEFGFGLNSCVCQNTFVRVDGICTCKSGFTLTGKTCSRCEKGRFKEDFGVHSCERCEGVLKGSVTSSESSVSSGDCACPAGNFDNMKGGCVDVFEGVDPFTPGMTLERLKLEPGWWRTGPTSTDVRECPIADVCIGGSTDNYCREGHEGPYCNLCNEGWTLDPLMLCKSCDNNSTDLVMTVLIYAGLALITGAIFCVAKKKAKGNKMVFKRFKNGVKVRNCEERTTTTRSEATNHLRGVANHNDVASVVPAIALPQKFQKVMKAASFLSIDVFSLISVGCWAGNLNYYDQVLFMTLLIIIICGLLVVTGWLLKSIRSLCFTASIAITYLVLPTITTKIFGVFPCDWMDVGSHMLRKDYSINCDADNRVFWVSYGWLMVVLFPIGVVIGYGLRLSSMKEKLRRSVEERFEDESIMPFMFLWEPYKLKFWYFEVVETARRLMMTGGVVLAVNLCIIFVVFLTWAAIQKDDISTSSTSHAIKSMMGSQKAKIGGGGHLGVLGFEEPGVGVQMSDIVERKGSAFGAENPMFRGRKV
;
A
#
# COMPACT_ATOMS: atom_id res chain seq x y z
N THR A 1 105.08 -84.13 -2.16
CA THR A 1 103.80 -83.65 -2.72
C THR A 1 103.20 -82.63 -1.77
N SER A 2 103.25 -81.34 -2.10
CA SER A 2 102.59 -80.32 -1.29
C SER A 2 101.09 -80.35 -1.55
N LEU A 3 100.29 -80.59 -0.50
CA LEU A 3 98.85 -80.36 -0.61
C LEU A 3 98.61 -78.85 -0.83
N TYR A 4 98.02 -78.51 -1.96
CA TYR A 4 97.44 -77.19 -2.17
C TYR A 4 96.12 -77.14 -1.39
N SER A 5 96.09 -76.36 -0.31
CA SER A 5 94.82 -76.00 0.33
C SER A 5 94.20 -74.79 -0.36
N CYS A 6 92.89 -74.82 -0.56
CA CYS A 6 92.14 -73.72 -1.14
C CYS A 6 91.79 -72.71 -0.04
N PRO A 7 92.25 -71.44 -0.11
CA PRO A 7 91.88 -70.43 0.87
C PRO A 7 90.39 -70.07 0.75
N SER A 8 89.83 -69.48 1.82
CA SER A 8 88.45 -69.02 1.83
C SER A 8 88.15 -68.06 0.66
N GLY A 9 86.93 -68.17 0.12
CA GLY A 9 86.55 -67.55 -1.16
C GLY A 9 86.91 -68.36 -2.43
N LYS A 10 87.58 -69.52 -2.31
CA LYS A 10 87.81 -70.46 -3.41
C LYS A 10 87.34 -71.87 -3.06
N PHE A 11 87.11 -72.71 -4.08
CA PHE A 11 86.69 -74.11 -3.91
C PHE A 11 87.52 -75.07 -4.78
N GLY A 12 87.48 -76.36 -4.45
CA GLY A 12 88.07 -77.43 -5.24
C GLY A 12 87.71 -78.82 -4.71
N THR A 13 87.54 -79.79 -5.59
CA THR A 13 87.36 -81.21 -5.20
C THR A 13 88.60 -81.75 -4.51
N SER A 14 88.47 -82.79 -3.68
CA SER A 14 89.41 -83.23 -2.62
C SER A 14 90.90 -83.47 -2.96
N ILE A 15 91.34 -83.33 -4.22
CA ILE A 15 92.74 -83.10 -4.61
C ILE A 15 92.77 -82.13 -5.82
N PRO A 16 92.70 -80.80 -5.63
CA PRO A 16 92.59 -79.86 -6.75
C PRO A 16 93.98 -79.38 -7.22
N SER A 17 94.23 -79.43 -8.53
CA SER A 17 95.46 -78.85 -9.13
C SER A 17 95.43 -77.32 -9.21
N SER A 18 94.25 -76.72 -9.05
CA SER A 18 94.01 -75.28 -9.03
C SER A 18 92.69 -74.99 -8.31
N CYS A 19 92.69 -74.04 -7.37
CA CYS A 19 91.49 -73.60 -6.69
C CYS A 19 90.76 -72.53 -7.50
N GLU A 20 89.50 -72.80 -7.85
CA GLU A 20 88.67 -71.87 -8.62
C GLU A 20 88.01 -70.86 -7.67
N GLY A 21 87.94 -69.60 -8.10
CA GLY A 21 87.29 -68.54 -7.31
C GLY A 21 85.79 -68.75 -7.25
N CYS A 22 85.17 -68.54 -6.09
CA CYS A 22 83.71 -68.45 -6.04
C CYS A 22 83.25 -67.34 -6.99
N THR A 23 82.29 -67.61 -7.87
CA THR A 23 81.64 -66.56 -8.65
C THR A 23 80.98 -65.55 -7.71
N ALA A 24 80.79 -64.30 -8.16
CA ALA A 24 80.00 -63.32 -7.40
C ALA A 24 78.67 -63.95 -6.95
N GLY A 25 78.21 -63.62 -5.74
CA GLY A 25 77.04 -64.20 -5.07
C GLY A 25 77.22 -65.58 -4.47
N LYS A 26 78.43 -66.14 -4.52
CA LYS A 26 78.79 -67.34 -3.76
C LYS A 26 80.02 -67.05 -2.90
N PHE A 27 80.11 -67.71 -1.76
CA PHE A 27 81.21 -67.57 -0.81
C PHE A 27 81.70 -68.92 -0.32
N SER A 28 82.92 -68.93 0.20
CA SER A 28 83.40 -70.01 1.06
C SER A 28 84.01 -69.41 2.31
N ALA A 29 83.34 -69.55 3.46
CA ALA A 29 83.83 -69.03 4.74
C ALA A 29 85.07 -69.78 5.25
N PHE A 30 85.19 -71.07 4.90
CA PHE A 30 86.26 -71.94 5.35
C PHE A 30 87.22 -72.27 4.18
N PRO A 31 88.50 -72.57 4.45
CA PRO A 31 89.37 -73.18 3.47
C PRO A 31 88.93 -74.62 3.13
N ASP A 32 89.41 -75.12 2.00
CA ASP A 32 89.24 -76.52 1.52
C ASP A 32 87.78 -76.98 1.33
N THR A 33 86.87 -76.07 0.95
CA THR A 33 85.52 -76.45 0.58
C THR A 33 85.44 -77.03 -0.84
N SER A 34 84.59 -78.05 -0.99
CA SER A 34 84.35 -78.75 -2.25
C SER A 34 83.41 -78.01 -3.21
N SER A 35 82.68 -76.99 -2.72
CA SER A 35 81.77 -76.15 -3.50
C SER A 35 81.50 -74.83 -2.78
N CYS A 36 81.40 -73.72 -3.51
CA CYS A 36 80.98 -72.44 -2.94
C CYS A 36 79.48 -72.42 -2.59
N THR A 37 79.16 -71.94 -1.40
CA THR A 37 77.78 -71.75 -0.92
C THR A 37 77.21 -70.45 -1.48
N ASN A 38 75.95 -70.44 -1.91
CA ASN A 38 75.28 -69.19 -2.31
C ASN A 38 75.23 -68.20 -1.11
N CYS A 39 75.34 -66.90 -1.37
CA CYS A 39 75.11 -65.88 -0.35
C CYS A 39 73.70 -66.04 0.25
N PRO A 40 73.54 -65.84 1.58
CA PRO A 40 72.21 -65.77 2.18
C PRO A 40 71.41 -64.61 1.57
N GLY A 41 70.08 -64.78 1.52
CA GLY A 41 69.17 -63.87 0.83
C GLY A 41 69.37 -62.40 1.22
N GLY A 42 69.24 -61.51 0.23
CA GLY A 42 69.41 -60.06 0.41
C GLY A 42 70.83 -59.59 0.66
N LYS A 43 71.83 -60.48 0.53
CA LYS A 43 73.25 -60.14 0.52
C LYS A 43 73.93 -60.65 -0.74
N THR A 44 75.04 -59.99 -1.09
CA THR A 44 75.90 -60.32 -2.22
C THR A 44 77.36 -60.12 -1.84
N ASN A 45 78.24 -60.49 -2.76
CA ASN A 45 79.67 -60.27 -2.71
C ASN A 45 80.24 -60.19 -4.14
N GLU A 46 81.44 -59.62 -4.24
CA GLU A 46 82.26 -59.76 -5.44
C GLU A 46 82.84 -61.17 -5.55
N ALA A 47 83.38 -61.51 -6.72
CA ALA A 47 83.96 -62.83 -6.96
C ALA A 47 85.17 -63.10 -6.04
N SER A 48 85.35 -64.36 -5.67
CA SER A 48 86.37 -64.88 -4.75
C SER A 48 86.29 -64.40 -3.29
N SER A 49 85.12 -63.92 -2.83
CA SER A 49 84.96 -63.45 -1.44
C SER A 49 84.67 -64.57 -0.43
N SER A 50 85.24 -64.45 0.77
CA SER A 50 85.07 -65.36 1.90
C SER A 50 83.77 -65.15 2.71
N SER A 51 83.03 -64.06 2.45
CA SER A 51 81.74 -63.77 3.09
C SER A 51 80.84 -62.94 2.18
N CYS A 52 79.62 -62.64 2.63
CA CYS A 52 78.65 -61.79 1.94
C CYS A 52 78.35 -60.53 2.77
N PRO A 53 79.24 -59.51 2.74
CA PRO A 53 79.09 -58.30 3.54
C PRO A 53 78.08 -57.31 2.93
N THR A 54 77.96 -57.28 1.60
CA THR A 54 77.18 -56.28 0.87
C THR A 54 75.70 -56.62 0.93
N LYS A 55 74.90 -55.80 1.61
CA LYS A 55 73.42 -55.89 1.50
C LYS A 55 72.98 -55.42 0.10
N CYS A 56 71.95 -56.04 -0.46
CA CYS A 56 71.27 -55.44 -1.61
C CYS A 56 70.60 -54.12 -1.18
N PRO A 57 70.72 -53.05 -1.99
CA PRO A 57 70.04 -51.78 -1.73
C PRO A 57 68.52 -51.97 -1.78
N ALA A 58 67.78 -51.09 -1.08
CA ALA A 58 66.31 -51.09 -1.14
C ALA A 58 65.81 -51.01 -2.60
N GLY A 59 64.70 -51.68 -2.89
CA GLY A 59 64.19 -51.88 -4.25
C GLY A 59 64.79 -53.06 -4.99
N THR A 60 65.80 -53.73 -4.43
CA THR A 60 66.40 -54.94 -5.02
C THR A 60 66.43 -56.12 -4.04
N TYR A 61 66.33 -57.33 -4.57
CA TYR A 61 66.42 -58.59 -3.83
C TYR A 61 67.52 -59.48 -4.40
N SER A 62 67.96 -60.48 -3.62
CA SER A 62 68.94 -61.47 -4.07
C SER A 62 68.64 -62.83 -3.46
N SER A 63 68.47 -63.84 -4.32
CA SER A 63 68.47 -65.27 -3.98
C SER A 63 69.70 -65.99 -4.58
N GLY A 64 70.79 -65.25 -4.77
CA GLY A 64 71.89 -65.58 -5.69
C GLY A 64 71.98 -64.51 -6.78
N THR A 65 73.18 -64.00 -7.04
CA THR A 65 73.48 -62.75 -7.77
C THR A 65 73.10 -62.70 -9.25
N PRO A 66 73.05 -61.46 -9.82
CA PRO A 66 73.18 -60.15 -9.17
C PRO A 66 71.92 -59.74 -8.37
N CYS A 67 71.97 -58.64 -7.59
CA CYS A 67 70.75 -58.10 -6.98
C CYS A 67 69.79 -57.71 -8.13
N LEU A 68 68.62 -58.33 -8.17
CA LEU A 68 67.58 -58.07 -9.17
C LEU A 68 66.65 -56.97 -8.64
N PRO A 69 66.15 -56.06 -9.49
CA PRO A 69 65.08 -55.17 -9.08
C PRO A 69 63.84 -55.98 -8.72
N CYS A 70 63.10 -55.52 -7.72
CA CYS A 70 61.88 -56.22 -7.31
C CYS A 70 60.76 -56.03 -8.34
N THR A 71 60.01 -57.10 -8.62
CA THR A 71 59.03 -57.09 -9.71
C THR A 71 57.94 -56.04 -9.48
N ALA A 72 57.42 -55.50 -10.58
CA ALA A 72 56.35 -54.50 -10.52
C ALA A 72 55.13 -55.07 -9.77
N GLY A 73 54.48 -54.22 -8.96
CA GLY A 73 53.42 -54.59 -8.04
C GLY A 73 53.92 -54.99 -6.65
N ARG A 74 55.24 -54.96 -6.40
CA ARG A 74 55.85 -55.31 -5.13
C ARG A 74 56.89 -54.28 -4.71
N TYR A 75 57.26 -54.34 -3.43
CA TYR A 75 58.31 -53.50 -2.88
C TYR A 75 59.29 -54.32 -2.06
N CYS A 76 60.52 -53.81 -1.95
CA CYS A 76 61.60 -54.45 -1.20
C CYS A 76 62.35 -53.46 -0.32
N THR A 77 62.44 -53.76 0.97
CA THR A 77 63.31 -53.05 1.90
C THR A 77 64.76 -53.53 1.77
N GLU A 78 65.70 -52.79 2.36
CA GLU A 78 67.10 -53.22 2.42
C GLU A 78 67.23 -54.64 3.00
N SER A 79 68.07 -55.49 2.40
CA SER A 79 68.30 -56.90 2.80
C SER A 79 67.22 -57.92 2.38
N SER A 80 66.34 -57.64 1.41
CA SER A 80 65.27 -58.56 0.97
C SER A 80 65.76 -59.85 0.26
N SER A 81 65.16 -61.00 0.62
CA SER A 81 65.64 -62.36 0.26
C SER A 81 65.04 -62.96 -1.01
N THR A 82 63.75 -62.73 -1.27
CA THR A 82 62.91 -63.46 -2.23
C THR A 82 61.72 -62.61 -2.69
N ASP A 83 61.07 -63.02 -3.79
CA ASP A 83 60.02 -62.24 -4.46
C ASP A 83 58.75 -63.06 -4.76
N GLN A 84 58.07 -63.60 -3.74
CA GLN A 84 56.83 -64.40 -3.91
C GLN A 84 55.67 -64.03 -2.97
N GLY A 85 54.47 -64.49 -3.31
CA GLY A 85 53.19 -63.97 -2.79
C GLY A 85 52.52 -64.82 -1.73
N VAL A 86 51.83 -64.11 -0.81
CA VAL A 86 50.79 -64.58 0.12
C VAL A 86 51.08 -65.92 0.81
N GLY A 87 51.55 -65.83 2.07
CA GLY A 87 51.30 -66.88 3.06
C GLY A 87 52.51 -67.65 3.60
N SER A 88 53.52 -66.96 4.15
CA SER A 88 54.29 -67.54 5.25
C SER A 88 54.88 -66.48 6.17
N SER A 89 54.71 -66.67 7.49
CA SER A 89 55.17 -65.76 8.52
C SER A 89 56.60 -66.10 8.96
N THR A 90 57.61 -65.48 8.33
CA THR A 90 58.89 -65.00 8.93
C THR A 90 59.89 -64.60 7.84
N ASP A 91 59.71 -63.43 7.22
CA ASP A 91 60.83 -62.77 6.52
C ASP A 91 60.68 -61.24 6.52
N GLN A 92 61.80 -60.51 6.63
CA GLN A 92 61.86 -59.05 6.56
C GLN A 92 62.48 -58.65 5.22
N GLY A 93 61.65 -58.46 4.18
CA GLY A 93 62.17 -58.17 2.86
C GLY A 93 61.18 -57.58 1.87
N ALA A 94 60.18 -58.37 1.45
CA ALA A 94 59.34 -58.03 0.30
C ALA A 94 57.84 -58.22 0.58
N GLY A 95 57.01 -57.34 0.02
CA GLY A 95 55.56 -57.41 0.15
C GLY A 95 54.82 -56.89 -1.09
N PRO A 96 53.50 -57.17 -1.21
CA PRO A 96 52.68 -56.59 -2.26
C PRO A 96 52.54 -55.08 -2.08
N CYS A 97 52.38 -54.33 -3.18
CA CYS A 97 52.04 -52.92 -3.13
C CYS A 97 50.72 -52.70 -2.36
N ALA A 98 50.68 -51.65 -1.53
CA ALA A 98 49.48 -51.30 -0.77
C ALA A 98 48.32 -50.91 -1.70
N VAL A 99 47.09 -51.21 -1.28
CA VAL A 99 45.89 -50.75 -1.99
C VAL A 99 45.90 -49.22 -2.11
N GLY A 100 45.50 -48.71 -3.28
CA GLY A 100 45.51 -47.28 -3.61
C GLY A 100 46.86 -46.74 -4.10
N TYR A 101 47.93 -47.54 -4.07
CA TYR A 101 49.27 -47.14 -4.50
C TYR A 101 49.79 -47.97 -5.67
N SER A 102 50.75 -47.41 -6.41
CA SER A 102 51.38 -48.07 -7.55
C SER A 102 52.89 -48.26 -7.33
N CYS A 103 53.34 -49.51 -7.48
CA CYS A 103 54.72 -49.91 -7.29
C CYS A 103 55.32 -50.37 -8.62
N PRO A 104 56.00 -49.50 -9.39
CA PRO A 104 56.78 -49.92 -10.54
C PRO A 104 57.97 -50.79 -10.09
N GLU A 105 58.61 -51.44 -11.07
CA GLU A 105 59.81 -52.25 -10.86
C GLU A 105 60.89 -51.49 -10.07
N GLY A 106 61.47 -52.15 -9.06
CA GLY A 106 62.47 -51.52 -8.19
C GLY A 106 61.92 -50.71 -7.00
N SER A 107 60.62 -50.78 -6.69
CA SER A 107 60.02 -50.01 -5.59
C SER A 107 60.59 -50.35 -4.21
N THR A 108 60.93 -49.31 -3.44
CA THR A 108 61.58 -49.42 -2.11
C THR A 108 60.59 -49.44 -0.94
N THR A 109 59.36 -48.99 -1.15
CA THR A 109 58.28 -48.89 -0.14
C THR A 109 56.97 -49.45 -0.68
N ASN A 110 56.06 -49.84 0.21
CA ASN A 110 54.73 -50.33 -0.16
C ASN A 110 53.82 -49.27 -0.82
N GLN A 111 54.27 -48.02 -0.88
CA GLN A 111 53.59 -46.90 -1.55
C GLN A 111 54.21 -46.57 -2.93
N GLY A 112 55.32 -47.23 -3.30
CA GLY A 112 55.95 -47.11 -4.61
C GLY A 112 56.30 -45.67 -4.99
N ILE A 113 55.83 -45.23 -6.16
CA ILE A 113 56.05 -43.86 -6.67
C ILE A 113 54.90 -42.89 -6.34
N GLY A 114 53.76 -43.38 -5.84
CA GLY A 114 52.62 -42.54 -5.51
C GLY A 114 51.26 -43.26 -5.51
N GLN A 115 50.26 -42.51 -5.04
CA GLN A 115 48.85 -42.89 -5.12
C GLN A 115 48.39 -42.90 -6.58
N CYS A 116 47.46 -43.79 -6.89
CA CYS A 116 46.93 -43.92 -8.24
C CYS A 116 46.10 -42.71 -8.67
N ALA A 117 46.10 -42.46 -9.98
CA ALA A 117 45.55 -41.23 -10.56
C ALA A 117 44.04 -41.10 -10.29
N VAL A 118 43.57 -39.85 -10.21
CA VAL A 118 42.15 -39.52 -10.13
C VAL A 118 41.40 -40.20 -11.27
N GLY A 119 40.26 -40.85 -10.98
CA GLY A 119 39.50 -41.65 -11.95
C GLY A 119 39.98 -43.09 -12.15
N ARG A 120 41.07 -43.51 -11.48
CA ARG A 120 41.60 -44.88 -11.51
C ARG A 120 41.57 -45.52 -10.13
N TYR A 121 41.53 -46.85 -10.08
CA TYR A 121 41.62 -47.60 -8.82
C TYR A 121 42.72 -48.66 -8.83
N CYS A 122 43.31 -48.87 -7.66
CA CYS A 122 44.46 -49.72 -7.46
C CYS A 122 44.21 -50.77 -6.38
N PRO A 123 43.82 -52.01 -6.75
CA PRO A 123 43.86 -53.13 -5.83
C PRO A 123 45.32 -53.48 -5.46
N ALA A 124 45.48 -54.34 -4.45
CA ALA A 124 46.79 -54.74 -3.96
C ALA A 124 47.65 -55.34 -5.09
N GLY A 125 48.91 -54.90 -5.19
CA GLY A 125 49.81 -55.34 -6.25
C GLY A 125 49.77 -54.52 -7.55
N SER A 126 49.15 -53.33 -7.55
CA SER A 126 49.11 -52.46 -8.73
C SER A 126 50.50 -51.99 -9.17
N THR A 127 50.77 -52.10 -10.47
CA THR A 127 52.10 -51.89 -11.08
C THR A 127 52.33 -50.48 -11.63
N THR A 128 51.25 -49.76 -11.93
CA THR A 128 51.24 -48.44 -12.58
C THR A 128 50.16 -47.54 -11.98
N ASP A 129 50.32 -46.22 -12.14
CA ASP A 129 49.37 -45.19 -11.70
C ASP A 129 47.98 -45.30 -12.36
N GLN A 130 47.91 -45.99 -13.50
CA GLN A 130 46.69 -46.35 -14.23
C GLN A 130 45.86 -47.46 -13.57
N GLY A 131 46.44 -48.16 -12.59
CA GLY A 131 45.79 -49.16 -11.75
C GLY A 131 45.29 -50.40 -12.48
N ALA A 132 44.25 -51.03 -11.94
CA ALA A 132 43.59 -52.17 -12.56
C ALA A 132 42.55 -51.76 -13.62
N GLY A 133 42.04 -50.52 -13.54
CA GLY A 133 41.06 -49.99 -14.48
C GLY A 133 40.58 -48.58 -14.13
N PRO A 134 39.73 -47.99 -14.99
CA PRO A 134 38.94 -46.81 -14.65
C PRO A 134 37.90 -47.11 -13.57
N CYS A 135 37.46 -46.07 -12.85
CA CYS A 135 36.27 -46.14 -12.00
C CYS A 135 35.04 -46.64 -12.77
N ALA A 136 34.11 -47.32 -12.09
CA ALA A 136 32.81 -47.66 -12.66
C ALA A 136 31.98 -46.40 -12.94
N ALA A 137 31.05 -46.45 -13.91
CA ALA A 137 30.07 -45.39 -14.08
C ALA A 137 29.12 -45.35 -12.88
N GLY A 138 28.62 -44.16 -12.51
CA GLY A 138 27.84 -43.95 -11.30
C GLY A 138 28.66 -43.91 -10.01
N TYR A 139 30.00 -44.04 -10.08
CA TYR A 139 30.92 -43.99 -8.94
C TYR A 139 32.09 -43.05 -9.22
N TYR A 140 32.61 -42.40 -8.17
CA TYR A 140 33.75 -41.49 -8.30
C TYR A 140 34.99 -41.97 -7.53
N CYS A 141 36.14 -41.91 -8.22
CA CYS A 141 37.42 -42.38 -7.70
C CYS A 141 38.37 -41.20 -7.44
N PRO A 142 38.40 -40.61 -6.24
CA PRO A 142 39.44 -39.65 -5.85
C PRO A 142 40.83 -40.33 -5.83
N GLN A 143 41.89 -39.51 -5.73
CA GLN A 143 43.27 -39.99 -5.77
C GLN A 143 43.54 -41.08 -4.72
N GLY A 144 44.12 -42.21 -5.15
CA GLY A 144 44.41 -43.36 -4.28
C GLY A 144 43.24 -44.31 -4.03
N SER A 145 42.18 -44.28 -4.85
CA SER A 145 41.06 -45.22 -4.76
C SER A 145 41.49 -46.70 -4.87
N THR A 146 40.82 -47.58 -4.12
CA THR A 146 41.23 -48.98 -3.93
C THR A 146 40.36 -50.00 -4.69
N SER A 147 39.12 -49.64 -5.01
CA SER A 147 38.14 -50.43 -5.77
C SER A 147 37.52 -49.60 -6.90
N SER A 148 36.83 -50.26 -7.84
CA SER A 148 36.08 -49.62 -8.93
C SER A 148 34.91 -48.75 -8.47
N GLU A 149 34.50 -48.86 -7.22
CA GLU A 149 33.45 -48.06 -6.56
C GLU A 149 34.03 -46.80 -5.88
N GLY A 150 35.37 -46.66 -5.84
CA GLY A 150 36.04 -45.45 -5.39
C GLY A 150 35.71 -45.05 -3.95
N ALA A 151 35.19 -43.84 -3.80
CA ALA A 151 34.75 -43.28 -2.51
C ALA A 151 33.25 -43.44 -2.25
N GLY A 152 32.46 -43.79 -3.27
CA GLY A 152 31.00 -43.95 -3.19
C GLY A 152 30.32 -43.76 -4.55
N PRO A 153 29.02 -44.09 -4.63
CA PRO A 153 28.19 -43.71 -5.77
C PRO A 153 27.98 -42.20 -5.81
N CYS A 154 27.49 -41.68 -6.93
CA CYS A 154 26.96 -40.32 -7.00
C CYS A 154 25.67 -40.19 -6.18
N ALA A 155 25.45 -38.98 -5.66
CA ALA A 155 24.23 -38.63 -4.95
C ALA A 155 23.21 -38.04 -5.93
N ALA A 156 21.94 -38.03 -5.54
CA ALA A 156 20.86 -37.43 -6.32
C ALA A 156 21.21 -35.98 -6.77
N GLY A 157 20.96 -35.70 -8.05
CA GLY A 157 21.39 -34.47 -8.73
C GLY A 157 22.79 -34.53 -9.39
N GLU A 158 23.55 -35.62 -9.27
CA GLU A 158 24.88 -35.79 -9.90
C GLU A 158 25.04 -37.11 -10.67
N TYR A 159 25.86 -37.12 -11.71
CA TYR A 159 26.21 -38.32 -12.50
C TYR A 159 27.73 -38.48 -12.69
N SER A 160 28.18 -39.67 -13.08
CA SER A 160 29.58 -39.92 -13.45
C SER A 160 29.75 -40.98 -14.53
N MET A 161 30.49 -40.60 -15.58
CA MET A 161 30.95 -41.51 -16.62
C MET A 161 32.12 -42.41 -16.13
N PRO A 162 32.40 -43.55 -16.80
CA PRO A 162 33.52 -44.41 -16.45
C PRO A 162 34.84 -43.67 -16.34
N GLY A 163 35.55 -43.85 -15.23
CA GLY A 163 36.83 -43.21 -14.96
C GLY A 163 36.75 -41.78 -14.42
N SER A 164 35.60 -41.35 -13.88
CA SER A 164 35.50 -40.03 -13.26
C SER A 164 36.18 -39.94 -11.89
N GLY A 165 36.75 -38.76 -11.61
CA GLY A 165 37.37 -38.41 -10.33
C GLY A 165 36.41 -37.87 -9.27
N SER A 166 35.29 -37.31 -9.74
CA SER A 166 34.21 -36.70 -8.98
C SER A 166 32.90 -36.91 -9.73
N CYS A 167 31.78 -36.80 -9.05
CA CYS A 167 30.49 -36.68 -9.73
C CYS A 167 30.36 -35.28 -10.36
N SER A 168 29.50 -35.18 -11.37
CA SER A 168 29.18 -33.96 -12.11
C SER A 168 27.71 -33.65 -11.90
N VAL A 169 27.37 -32.42 -11.55
CA VAL A 169 25.97 -32.01 -11.35
C VAL A 169 25.22 -32.07 -12.70
N CYS A 170 23.94 -32.43 -12.67
CA CYS A 170 23.06 -32.39 -13.84
C CYS A 170 22.97 -30.96 -14.43
N PRO A 171 22.65 -30.79 -15.73
CA PRO A 171 22.47 -29.48 -16.36
C PRO A 171 21.12 -28.82 -15.99
N ALA A 172 21.01 -27.51 -16.21
CA ALA A 172 19.74 -26.78 -16.08
C ALA A 172 18.61 -27.44 -16.89
N GLY A 173 17.37 -27.30 -16.42
CA GLY A 173 16.19 -27.97 -16.99
C GLY A 173 16.06 -29.46 -16.71
N THR A 174 16.99 -30.05 -15.95
CA THR A 174 16.93 -31.47 -15.56
C THR A 174 17.02 -31.70 -14.05
N SER A 175 16.59 -32.88 -13.61
CA SER A 175 16.70 -33.35 -12.22
C SER A 175 16.97 -34.87 -12.17
N LEU A 176 17.51 -35.32 -11.04
CA LEU A 176 17.85 -36.72 -10.79
C LEU A 176 17.51 -37.02 -9.33
N THR A 177 16.43 -37.77 -9.11
CA THR A 177 15.71 -37.86 -7.82
C THR A 177 16.04 -39.09 -6.98
N ASP A 178 16.73 -40.08 -7.53
CA ASP A 178 17.16 -41.29 -6.82
C ASP A 178 18.61 -41.18 -6.34
N ASP A 179 18.98 -41.92 -5.30
CA ASP A 179 20.38 -42.14 -4.91
C ASP A 179 20.80 -43.52 -5.45
N GLY A 180 21.34 -43.57 -6.68
CA GLY A 180 21.28 -44.77 -7.51
C GLY A 180 22.56 -45.14 -8.27
N THR A 181 22.77 -46.44 -8.45
CA THR A 181 23.82 -47.00 -9.33
C THR A 181 23.57 -46.77 -10.83
N LEU A 182 22.51 -46.03 -11.17
CA LEU A 182 22.10 -45.67 -12.52
C LEU A 182 22.57 -44.26 -12.92
N HIS A 183 23.31 -43.55 -12.08
CA HIS A 183 23.85 -42.20 -12.34
C HIS A 183 25.06 -42.22 -13.29
N THR A 184 24.95 -42.93 -14.41
CA THR A 184 26.07 -43.40 -15.23
C THR A 184 26.46 -42.47 -16.38
N SER A 185 25.56 -41.56 -16.72
CA SER A 185 25.62 -40.69 -17.90
C SER A 185 24.81 -39.42 -17.70
N ILE A 186 24.95 -38.46 -18.61
CA ILE A 186 24.12 -37.24 -18.62
C ILE A 186 22.67 -37.54 -19.01
N ASP A 187 22.43 -38.63 -19.75
CA ASP A 187 21.08 -39.04 -20.21
C ASP A 187 20.21 -39.57 -19.06
N ASP A 188 20.83 -39.86 -17.90
CA ASP A 188 20.12 -40.26 -16.67
C ASP A 188 19.48 -39.04 -15.96
N CYS A 189 19.96 -37.81 -16.24
CA CYS A 189 19.36 -36.56 -15.76
C CYS A 189 18.04 -36.28 -16.51
N LEU A 190 16.90 -36.56 -15.87
CA LEU A 190 15.58 -36.43 -16.49
C LEU A 190 15.17 -34.96 -16.64
N VAL A 191 14.63 -34.59 -17.80
CA VAL A 191 14.03 -33.27 -18.01
C VAL A 191 12.92 -33.04 -16.99
N CYS A 192 12.81 -31.81 -16.47
CA CYS A 192 11.74 -31.46 -15.54
C CYS A 192 10.35 -31.74 -16.13
N PRO A 193 9.40 -32.30 -15.36
CA PRO A 193 8.04 -32.50 -15.85
C PRO A 193 7.31 -31.17 -16.07
N ALA A 194 6.24 -31.21 -16.88
CA ALA A 194 5.34 -30.10 -17.13
C ALA A 194 4.96 -29.32 -15.85
N GLY A 195 4.87 -27.99 -15.96
CA GLY A 195 4.66 -27.08 -14.83
C GLY A 195 5.86 -26.89 -13.89
N THR A 196 7.03 -27.48 -14.15
CA THR A 196 8.24 -27.33 -13.31
C THR A 196 9.49 -27.04 -14.14
N TYR A 197 10.48 -26.36 -13.55
CA TYR A 197 11.73 -25.93 -14.19
C TYR A 197 12.91 -26.02 -13.20
N ASN A 198 14.15 -26.02 -13.68
CA ASN A 198 15.34 -25.97 -12.82
C ASN A 198 16.38 -24.99 -13.40
N PRO A 199 16.60 -23.82 -12.76
CA PRO A 199 17.47 -22.76 -13.28
C PRO A 199 18.95 -22.89 -12.86
N ASP A 200 19.34 -23.94 -12.14
CA ASP A 200 20.74 -24.13 -11.75
C ASP A 200 21.56 -24.71 -12.90
N ASP A 201 22.58 -23.97 -13.36
CA ASP A 201 23.51 -24.44 -14.39
C ASP A 201 24.64 -25.27 -13.75
N ALA A 202 24.27 -26.45 -13.25
CA ALA A 202 25.17 -27.44 -12.67
C ALA A 202 26.05 -26.92 -11.51
N THR A 203 25.53 -26.02 -10.66
CA THR A 203 26.32 -25.42 -9.56
C THR A 203 26.15 -26.16 -8.23
N SER A 204 25.03 -26.87 -8.02
CA SER A 204 24.76 -27.62 -6.79
C SER A 204 23.85 -28.84 -7.00
N ALA A 205 24.38 -30.04 -6.71
CA ALA A 205 23.63 -31.30 -6.65
C ALA A 205 22.26 -31.18 -5.95
N SER A 206 22.23 -30.52 -4.79
CA SER A 206 21.00 -30.36 -3.99
C SER A 206 19.90 -29.54 -4.66
N LEU A 207 20.20 -28.77 -5.71
CA LEU A 207 19.21 -28.06 -6.53
C LEU A 207 18.71 -28.93 -7.70
N HIS A 208 19.49 -29.91 -8.15
CA HIS A 208 19.09 -30.90 -9.16
C HIS A 208 18.39 -32.13 -8.59
N PHE A 209 18.20 -32.21 -7.28
CA PHE A 209 17.39 -33.23 -6.65
C PHE A 209 15.90 -33.14 -7.02
N THR A 210 15.37 -31.93 -7.24
CA THR A 210 13.95 -31.69 -7.57
C THR A 210 13.77 -30.44 -8.42
N CYS A 211 12.89 -30.49 -9.43
CA CYS A 211 12.48 -29.30 -10.17
C CYS A 211 11.61 -28.36 -9.33
N THR A 212 11.73 -27.06 -9.60
CA THR A 212 10.95 -25.98 -8.98
C THR A 212 9.64 -25.80 -9.75
N ALA A 213 8.50 -25.76 -9.07
CA ALA A 213 7.21 -25.49 -9.74
C ALA A 213 7.12 -24.04 -10.23
N CYS A 214 6.46 -23.83 -11.37
CA CYS A 214 6.06 -22.50 -11.82
C CYS A 214 5.17 -21.82 -10.79
N LEU A 215 5.11 -20.49 -10.83
CA LEU A 215 4.19 -19.73 -9.97
C LEU A 215 2.72 -20.00 -10.37
N ALA A 216 1.79 -19.82 -9.43
CA ALA A 216 0.37 -19.96 -9.71
C ALA A 216 -0.09 -18.88 -10.71
N GLY A 217 -0.84 -19.27 -11.74
CA GLY A 217 -1.16 -18.43 -12.90
C GLY A 217 -0.20 -18.59 -14.09
N TYR A 218 0.74 -19.53 -14.03
CA TYR A 218 1.66 -19.88 -15.12
C TYR A 218 1.64 -21.40 -15.40
N GLU A 219 2.08 -21.82 -16.59
CA GLU A 219 2.17 -23.21 -17.04
C GLU A 219 3.45 -23.48 -17.86
N ILE A 220 3.90 -24.74 -17.92
CA ILE A 220 4.81 -25.23 -18.98
C ILE A 220 4.13 -26.43 -19.61
N LYS A 221 3.79 -26.34 -20.90
CA LYS A 221 3.08 -27.36 -21.68
C LYS A 221 3.95 -28.52 -22.16
N ASP A 222 5.25 -28.40 -22.03
CA ASP A 222 6.19 -29.44 -22.45
C ASP A 222 6.23 -30.53 -21.38
N ASP A 223 5.90 -31.77 -21.77
CA ASP A 223 5.83 -32.93 -20.87
C ASP A 223 7.22 -33.48 -20.47
N GLY A 224 8.22 -32.60 -20.30
CA GLY A 224 9.60 -32.97 -20.01
C GLY A 224 10.29 -33.64 -21.21
N GLN A 225 10.20 -33.03 -22.40
CA GLN A 225 10.89 -33.49 -23.62
C GLN A 225 11.98 -32.51 -24.08
N ASP A 226 11.79 -31.21 -23.86
CA ASP A 226 12.68 -30.15 -24.36
C ASP A 226 13.32 -29.37 -23.21
N ILE A 227 14.58 -29.70 -22.88
CA ILE A 227 15.34 -29.11 -21.77
C ILE A 227 15.31 -27.56 -21.80
N ALA A 228 15.33 -26.96 -22.99
CA ALA A 228 15.33 -25.50 -23.18
C ALA A 228 13.98 -24.81 -22.91
N LYS A 229 12.98 -25.54 -22.40
CA LYS A 229 11.71 -24.99 -21.88
C LYS A 229 11.52 -25.27 -20.39
N HIS A 230 12.57 -25.73 -19.73
CA HIS A 230 12.58 -26.00 -18.30
C HIS A 230 13.85 -25.41 -17.64
N ASP A 231 14.71 -24.71 -18.37
CA ASP A 231 16.00 -24.22 -17.88
C ASP A 231 15.92 -22.83 -17.23
N HIS A 232 14.77 -22.14 -17.32
CA HIS A 232 14.58 -20.85 -16.65
C HIS A 232 13.15 -20.63 -16.14
N ALA A 233 13.01 -19.76 -15.13
CA ALA A 233 11.72 -19.27 -14.63
C ALA A 233 10.91 -18.47 -15.67
N ASN A 234 11.46 -18.22 -16.86
CA ASN A 234 10.81 -17.49 -17.96
C ASN A 234 10.08 -18.44 -18.91
N ASP A 235 10.35 -19.74 -18.84
CA ASP A 235 9.73 -20.75 -19.70
C ASP A 235 8.31 -21.07 -19.21
N CYS A 236 8.03 -20.77 -17.93
CA CYS A 236 6.70 -20.64 -17.37
C CYS A 236 5.90 -19.58 -18.16
N GLU A 237 5.07 -20.03 -19.10
CA GLU A 237 4.16 -19.19 -19.86
C GLU A 237 3.01 -18.69 -18.97
N ILE A 238 2.58 -17.45 -19.16
CA ILE A 238 1.47 -16.87 -18.40
C ILE A 238 0.13 -17.46 -18.86
N CYS A 239 -0.70 -17.92 -17.92
CA CYS A 239 -2.08 -18.28 -18.22
C CYS A 239 -2.80 -17.08 -18.83
N GLN A 240 -3.45 -17.27 -19.97
CA GLN A 240 -4.19 -16.21 -20.65
C GLN A 240 -5.45 -15.84 -19.86
N ALA A 241 -6.04 -14.67 -20.14
CA ALA A 241 -7.29 -14.27 -19.50
C ALA A 241 -8.39 -15.33 -19.69
N ASN A 242 -9.29 -15.46 -18.72
CA ASN A 242 -10.24 -16.58 -18.52
C ASN A 242 -9.64 -17.96 -18.18
N THR A 243 -8.32 -18.12 -18.12
CA THR A 243 -7.69 -19.35 -17.61
C THR A 243 -6.97 -19.11 -16.28
N PHE A 244 -6.76 -20.17 -15.50
CA PHE A 244 -6.03 -20.12 -14.23
C PHE A 244 -5.23 -21.41 -14.00
N SER A 245 -4.14 -21.33 -13.24
CA SER A 245 -3.45 -22.50 -12.69
C SER A 245 -3.24 -22.29 -11.19
N ASN A 246 -3.56 -23.32 -10.38
CA ASN A 246 -3.44 -23.26 -8.92
C ASN A 246 -2.56 -24.42 -8.39
N PHE A 247 -2.21 -24.35 -7.10
CA PHE A 247 -1.40 -25.37 -6.43
C PHE A 247 -2.05 -26.77 -6.39
N GLU A 248 -3.36 -26.90 -6.61
CA GLU A 248 -4.08 -28.20 -6.67
C GLU A 248 -3.99 -28.84 -8.07
N THR A 249 -3.99 -28.02 -9.12
CA THR A 249 -3.73 -28.42 -10.52
C THR A 249 -2.24 -28.58 -10.85
N GLY A 250 -1.35 -28.36 -9.87
CA GLY A 250 0.09 -28.62 -10.00
C GLY A 250 0.84 -27.76 -11.02
N HIS A 251 0.27 -26.63 -11.46
CA HIS A 251 0.87 -25.73 -12.47
C HIS A 251 1.10 -26.38 -13.85
N LEU A 252 0.52 -27.56 -14.08
CA LEU A 252 0.71 -28.39 -15.28
C LEU A 252 -0.02 -27.85 -16.52
N VAL A 253 -1.18 -27.22 -16.33
CA VAL A 253 -2.01 -26.68 -17.41
C VAL A 253 -2.87 -25.52 -16.91
N CYS A 254 -3.05 -24.50 -17.74
CA CYS A 254 -4.03 -23.45 -17.50
C CYS A 254 -5.45 -23.95 -17.81
N THR A 255 -6.27 -24.12 -16.76
CA THR A 255 -7.67 -24.53 -16.87
C THR A 255 -8.59 -23.33 -17.11
N ASP A 256 -9.61 -23.50 -17.95
CA ASP A 256 -10.66 -22.49 -18.16
C ASP A 256 -11.45 -22.20 -16.87
N CYS A 257 -11.84 -20.94 -16.69
CA CYS A 257 -12.72 -20.56 -15.59
C CYS A 257 -14.13 -21.14 -15.76
N PRO A 258 -14.75 -21.63 -14.67
CA PRO A 258 -16.11 -22.14 -14.71
C PRO A 258 -17.13 -21.03 -15.03
N PRO A 259 -18.28 -21.34 -15.65
CA PRO A 259 -19.27 -20.35 -16.05
C PRO A 259 -19.70 -19.43 -14.90
N GLY A 260 -19.56 -18.12 -15.11
CA GLY A 260 -19.86 -17.06 -14.12
C GLY A 260 -18.64 -16.53 -13.35
N GLU A 261 -17.45 -17.07 -13.60
CA GLU A 261 -16.19 -16.57 -13.07
C GLU A 261 -15.21 -16.23 -14.21
N ILE A 262 -14.36 -15.22 -13.98
CA ILE A 262 -13.34 -14.74 -14.93
C ILE A 262 -12.00 -14.58 -14.22
N SER A 263 -10.92 -14.64 -14.99
CA SER A 263 -9.57 -14.37 -14.52
C SER A 263 -8.87 -13.36 -15.44
N SER A 264 -8.05 -12.49 -14.85
CA SER A 264 -7.01 -11.78 -15.60
C SER A 264 -5.91 -12.77 -16.01
N ALA A 265 -5.15 -12.45 -17.06
CA ALA A 265 -3.94 -13.21 -17.37
C ALA A 265 -3.01 -13.28 -16.15
N GLY A 266 -2.42 -14.44 -15.89
CA GLY A 266 -1.57 -14.68 -14.72
C GLY A 266 -2.31 -14.92 -13.40
N SER A 267 -3.63 -15.12 -13.41
CA SER A 267 -4.37 -15.38 -12.16
C SER A 267 -4.21 -16.82 -11.67
N SER A 268 -4.03 -16.96 -10.36
CA SER A 268 -3.97 -18.24 -9.65
C SER A 268 -5.34 -18.84 -9.29
N LYS A 269 -6.42 -18.12 -9.62
CA LYS A 269 -7.81 -18.48 -9.34
C LYS A 269 -8.77 -17.72 -10.24
N CYS A 270 -9.97 -18.24 -10.43
CA CYS A 270 -11.08 -17.48 -10.99
C CYS A 270 -11.74 -16.58 -9.94
N CYS A 271 -12.29 -15.47 -10.40
CA CYS A 271 -13.02 -14.49 -9.61
C CYS A 271 -14.43 -14.34 -10.18
N LYS A 272 -15.46 -14.34 -9.34
CA LYS A 272 -16.84 -14.10 -9.77
C LYS A 272 -16.95 -12.76 -10.49
N CYS A 273 -17.75 -12.70 -11.56
CA CYS A 273 -17.96 -11.47 -12.32
C CYS A 273 -18.37 -10.31 -11.39
N PRO A 274 -17.80 -9.09 -11.57
CA PRO A 274 -18.11 -7.95 -10.72
C PRO A 274 -19.62 -7.66 -10.69
N PRO A 275 -20.20 -7.34 -9.51
CA PRO A 275 -21.59 -6.90 -9.40
C PRO A 275 -21.95 -5.85 -10.46
N GLY A 276 -23.05 -6.06 -11.19
CA GLY A 276 -23.59 -5.13 -12.18
C GLY A 276 -23.05 -5.26 -13.61
N PHE A 277 -22.13 -6.19 -13.86
CA PHE A 277 -21.62 -6.53 -15.19
C PHE A 277 -21.98 -7.98 -15.55
N ILE A 278 -22.18 -8.27 -16.83
CA ILE A 278 -22.23 -9.64 -17.35
C ILE A 278 -20.96 -9.97 -18.14
N CYS A 279 -20.50 -11.20 -18.00
CA CYS A 279 -19.39 -11.78 -18.77
C CYS A 279 -19.97 -12.88 -19.67
N GLN A 280 -20.04 -12.66 -20.98
CA GLN A 280 -20.40 -13.72 -21.93
C GLN A 280 -19.14 -14.35 -22.53
N HIS A 281 -19.13 -15.68 -22.57
CA HIS A 281 -18.12 -16.48 -23.26
C HIS A 281 -18.71 -17.03 -24.56
N ASP A 282 -17.93 -16.99 -25.63
CA ASP A 282 -18.20 -17.79 -26.83
C ASP A 282 -17.90 -19.28 -26.58
N GLY A 283 -18.35 -20.15 -27.50
CA GLY A 283 -18.03 -21.58 -27.49
C GLY A 283 -16.54 -21.92 -27.60
N ASP A 284 -15.70 -20.92 -27.89
CA ASP A 284 -14.23 -21.00 -27.97
C ASP A 284 -13.53 -20.23 -26.81
N GLY A 285 -14.22 -19.98 -25.69
CA GLY A 285 -13.62 -19.46 -24.43
C GLY A 285 -13.37 -17.94 -24.34
N ASN A 286 -13.42 -17.22 -25.48
CA ASN A 286 -13.19 -15.77 -25.54
C ASN A 286 -14.29 -14.94 -24.85
N VAL A 287 -13.91 -13.84 -24.18
CA VAL A 287 -14.86 -12.84 -23.65
C VAL A 287 -15.47 -12.06 -24.81
N LEU A 288 -16.78 -12.20 -25.03
CA LEU A 288 -17.47 -11.52 -26.13
C LEU A 288 -17.84 -10.07 -25.79
N SER A 289 -18.17 -9.78 -24.52
CA SER A 289 -18.53 -8.45 -24.03
C SER A 289 -18.58 -8.40 -22.49
N THR A 290 -18.12 -7.29 -21.90
CA THR A 290 -18.44 -6.86 -20.53
C THR A 290 -19.56 -5.83 -20.56
N ALA A 291 -20.80 -6.28 -20.78
CA ALA A 291 -21.95 -5.38 -20.81
C ALA A 291 -22.42 -5.02 -19.39
N VAL A 292 -22.74 -3.74 -19.17
CA VAL A 292 -23.39 -3.25 -17.95
C VAL A 292 -24.86 -3.67 -17.98
N CYS A 293 -25.41 -4.16 -16.86
CA CYS A 293 -26.85 -4.43 -16.77
C CYS A 293 -27.64 -3.14 -16.99
N LEU A 294 -28.42 -3.10 -18.09
CA LEU A 294 -29.18 -1.92 -18.50
C LEU A 294 -30.33 -1.62 -17.53
N ALA A 295 -30.80 -0.38 -17.54
CA ALA A 295 -31.92 0.06 -16.73
C ALA A 295 -33.15 -0.85 -16.97
N GLY A 296 -33.72 -1.35 -15.87
CA GLY A 296 -34.70 -2.44 -15.85
C GLY A 296 -34.13 -3.81 -15.45
N THR A 297 -32.80 -3.95 -15.37
CA THR A 297 -32.14 -5.20 -14.97
C THR A 297 -31.04 -4.97 -13.94
N TYR A 298 -30.64 -6.01 -13.22
CA TYR A 298 -29.56 -5.96 -12.22
C TYR A 298 -28.78 -7.28 -12.11
N SER A 299 -27.57 -7.23 -11.55
CA SER A 299 -26.85 -8.43 -11.08
C SER A 299 -26.09 -8.18 -9.78
N HIS A 300 -26.05 -9.20 -8.93
CA HIS A 300 -25.33 -9.26 -7.64
C HIS A 300 -24.43 -10.50 -7.64
N CYS A 301 -23.59 -10.60 -8.68
CA CYS A 301 -22.69 -11.72 -9.05
C CYS A 301 -23.33 -12.91 -9.79
N GLU A 302 -24.46 -12.73 -10.49
CA GLU A 302 -24.99 -13.74 -11.43
C GLU A 302 -24.47 -13.55 -12.87
N ALA A 303 -24.33 -14.66 -13.61
CA ALA A 303 -23.85 -14.69 -15.00
C ALA A 303 -24.83 -14.08 -16.03
N GLN A 304 -26.04 -13.71 -15.62
CA GLN A 304 -27.06 -13.06 -16.45
C GLN A 304 -27.71 -11.94 -15.63
N CYS A 305 -28.00 -10.80 -16.26
CA CYS A 305 -28.78 -9.73 -15.62
C CYS A 305 -30.21 -10.24 -15.37
N LYS A 306 -30.66 -10.17 -14.12
CA LYS A 306 -32.05 -10.47 -13.76
C LYS A 306 -32.94 -9.28 -14.09
N GLU A 307 -34.14 -9.58 -14.60
CA GLU A 307 -35.20 -8.60 -14.75
C GLU A 307 -35.65 -8.07 -13.39
N CYS A 308 -35.96 -6.78 -13.31
CA CYS A 308 -36.44 -6.18 -12.07
C CYS A 308 -37.82 -6.72 -11.71
N GLU A 309 -37.96 -7.27 -10.50
CA GLU A 309 -39.23 -7.80 -10.02
C GLU A 309 -40.21 -6.66 -9.68
N PRO A 310 -41.53 -6.84 -9.85
CA PRO A 310 -42.53 -5.89 -9.39
C PRO A 310 -42.35 -5.51 -7.92
N GLY A 311 -42.60 -4.23 -7.60
CA GLY A 311 -42.32 -3.64 -6.28
C GLY A 311 -40.90 -3.07 -6.13
N TYR A 312 -40.00 -3.30 -7.09
CA TYR A 312 -38.62 -2.81 -7.07
C TYR A 312 -38.33 -1.88 -8.26
N LYS A 313 -37.27 -1.08 -8.16
CA LYS A 313 -36.68 -0.31 -9.26
C LYS A 313 -35.23 -0.73 -9.49
N CYS A 314 -34.87 -0.85 -10.77
CA CYS A 314 -33.53 -1.20 -11.20
C CYS A 314 -32.96 -0.14 -12.16
N PRO A 315 -32.28 0.90 -11.65
CA PRO A 315 -31.60 1.90 -12.50
C PRO A 315 -30.54 1.31 -13.45
N GLY A 316 -30.08 0.09 -13.20
CA GLY A 316 -29.00 -0.60 -13.90
C GLY A 316 -27.85 -0.97 -12.97
N GLY A 317 -26.95 -1.83 -13.45
CA GLY A 317 -25.80 -2.34 -12.70
C GLY A 317 -26.22 -3.18 -11.48
N ILE A 318 -25.76 -2.77 -10.29
CA ILE A 318 -26.02 -3.48 -9.02
C ILE A 318 -27.34 -3.12 -8.35
N ASN A 319 -28.00 -2.07 -8.83
CA ASN A 319 -28.96 -1.32 -8.03
C ASN A 319 -30.34 -1.97 -8.04
N HIS A 320 -30.57 -2.91 -7.13
CA HIS A 320 -31.88 -3.50 -6.85
C HIS A 320 -32.49 -2.84 -5.61
N VAL A 321 -33.40 -1.89 -5.80
CA VAL A 321 -33.91 -1.05 -4.71
C VAL A 321 -35.43 -1.20 -4.59
N PRO A 322 -35.98 -1.59 -3.42
CA PRO A 322 -37.43 -1.64 -3.23
C PRO A 322 -38.04 -0.25 -3.40
N CYS A 323 -39.26 -0.19 -3.95
CA CYS A 323 -40.01 1.05 -3.96
C CYS A 323 -40.28 1.51 -2.53
N LEU A 324 -39.91 2.75 -2.24
CA LEU A 324 -40.09 3.36 -0.92
C LEU A 324 -41.59 3.58 -0.64
N PRO A 325 -42.00 3.68 0.64
CA PRO A 325 -43.38 4.00 0.99
C PRO A 325 -43.90 5.25 0.26
N GLY A 326 -45.17 5.24 -0.14
CA GLY A 326 -45.77 6.21 -1.04
C GLY A 326 -45.52 5.97 -2.53
N TYR A 327 -44.68 4.98 -2.89
CA TYR A 327 -44.38 4.60 -4.27
C TYR A 327 -44.60 3.10 -4.49
N HIS A 328 -44.93 2.72 -5.72
CA HIS A 328 -45.15 1.34 -6.14
C HIS A 328 -44.57 1.09 -7.54
N GLN A 329 -44.55 -0.17 -7.97
CA GLN A 329 -44.23 -0.53 -9.35
C GLN A 329 -44.85 -1.88 -9.72
N ALA A 330 -45.84 -1.90 -10.60
CA ALA A 330 -46.51 -3.13 -11.04
C ALA A 330 -45.88 -3.77 -12.28
N ALA A 331 -45.11 -3.01 -13.06
CA ALA A 331 -44.46 -3.51 -14.27
C ALA A 331 -43.10 -4.15 -13.95
N PRO A 332 -42.80 -5.36 -14.45
CA PRO A 332 -41.45 -5.93 -14.39
C PRO A 332 -40.48 -5.10 -15.24
N SER A 333 -39.18 -5.28 -14.97
CA SER A 333 -38.08 -4.60 -15.67
C SER A 333 -38.13 -3.07 -15.62
N SER A 334 -38.68 -2.49 -14.55
CA SER A 334 -38.78 -1.03 -14.42
C SER A 334 -37.56 -0.37 -13.77
N ALA A 335 -37.13 0.74 -14.35
CA ALA A 335 -36.02 1.56 -13.84
C ALA A 335 -36.43 2.57 -12.76
N LYS A 336 -37.74 2.78 -12.54
CA LYS A 336 -38.28 3.83 -11.65
C LYS A 336 -39.52 3.34 -10.92
N CYS A 337 -39.71 3.78 -9.68
CA CYS A 337 -40.97 3.59 -8.96
C CYS A 337 -41.92 4.74 -9.28
N GLU A 338 -43.21 4.43 -9.38
CA GLU A 338 -44.26 5.41 -9.61
C GLU A 338 -44.90 5.82 -8.27
N PRO A 339 -45.13 7.12 -8.02
CA PRO A 339 -45.81 7.57 -6.80
C PRO A 339 -47.27 7.10 -6.82
N CYS A 340 -47.78 6.62 -5.68
CA CYS A 340 -49.18 6.23 -5.53
C CYS A 340 -50.13 7.32 -6.05
N GLU A 341 -51.05 6.93 -6.93
CA GLU A 341 -52.10 7.82 -7.42
C GLU A 341 -52.93 8.39 -6.25
N ALA A 342 -53.43 9.62 -6.40
CA ALA A 342 -54.27 10.22 -5.38
C ALA A 342 -55.53 9.34 -5.13
N GLY A 343 -55.92 9.21 -3.86
CA GLY A 343 -56.94 8.27 -3.42
C GLY A 343 -56.39 6.87 -3.08
N LYS A 344 -55.08 6.66 -3.19
CA LYS A 344 -54.36 5.45 -2.75
C LYS A 344 -53.13 5.81 -1.93
N TYR A 345 -52.61 4.85 -1.17
CA TYR A 345 -51.41 4.99 -0.33
C TYR A 345 -50.58 3.71 -0.33
N GLN A 346 -49.35 3.76 0.18
CA GLN A 346 -48.58 2.55 0.45
C GLN A 346 -47.59 2.75 1.61
N ALA A 347 -47.86 2.10 2.75
CA ALA A 347 -47.06 2.25 3.96
C ALA A 347 -45.79 1.37 3.97
N ASN A 348 -45.81 0.26 3.23
CA ASN A 348 -44.72 -0.72 3.24
C ASN A 348 -43.85 -0.60 1.99
N PRO A 349 -42.51 -0.70 2.09
CA PRO A 349 -41.64 -0.73 0.93
C PRO A 349 -41.80 -2.03 0.13
N GLY A 350 -41.41 -2.00 -1.15
CA GLY A 350 -41.34 -3.21 -1.99
C GLY A 350 -42.69 -3.71 -2.50
N ARG A 351 -43.64 -2.82 -2.80
CA ARG A 351 -45.04 -3.18 -3.11
C ARG A 351 -45.40 -2.84 -4.56
N GLU A 352 -46.08 -3.78 -5.20
CA GLU A 352 -46.49 -3.69 -6.61
C GLU A 352 -47.64 -2.68 -6.82
N ASN A 353 -48.55 -2.64 -5.86
CA ASN A 353 -49.81 -1.91 -5.91
C ASN A 353 -49.97 -1.03 -4.66
N CYS A 354 -50.62 0.12 -4.83
CA CYS A 354 -51.04 0.97 -3.72
C CYS A 354 -52.43 0.56 -3.20
N ASP A 355 -52.57 0.59 -1.88
CA ASP A 355 -53.80 0.27 -1.16
C ASP A 355 -54.78 1.45 -1.25
N LYS A 356 -56.08 1.14 -1.29
CA LYS A 356 -57.15 2.15 -1.45
C LYS A 356 -57.33 2.96 -0.17
N CYS A 357 -57.45 4.28 -0.29
CA CYS A 357 -57.69 5.13 0.87
C CYS A 357 -59.05 4.80 1.52
N ARG A 358 -59.02 4.39 2.80
CA ARG A 358 -60.23 4.03 3.56
C ARG A 358 -61.16 5.23 3.77
N ALA A 359 -62.46 4.97 3.87
CA ALA A 359 -63.44 6.00 4.22
C ALA A 359 -63.10 6.64 5.58
N GLY A 360 -63.28 7.95 5.69
CA GLY A 360 -62.88 8.76 6.85
C GLY A 360 -61.49 9.37 6.74
N TYR A 361 -60.75 9.01 5.70
CA TYR A 361 -59.36 9.41 5.45
C TYR A 361 -59.21 9.88 4.00
N PHE A 362 -58.22 10.73 3.73
CA PHE A 362 -57.85 11.16 2.39
C PHE A 362 -56.36 10.90 2.12
N CYS A 363 -56.03 10.68 0.84
CA CYS A 363 -54.70 10.31 0.40
C CYS A 363 -54.30 11.15 -0.83
N PRO A 364 -53.52 12.24 -0.66
CA PRO A 364 -52.87 12.91 -1.79
C PRO A 364 -51.90 11.99 -2.55
N LYS A 365 -51.45 12.43 -3.73
CA LYS A 365 -50.50 11.67 -4.57
C LYS A 365 -49.19 11.42 -3.80
N GLY A 366 -48.76 10.17 -3.73
CA GLY A 366 -47.55 9.74 -3.00
C GLY A 366 -47.74 9.52 -1.50
N SER A 367 -48.98 9.39 -1.00
CA SER A 367 -49.25 9.15 0.43
C SER A 367 -48.62 7.85 0.95
N VAL A 368 -47.89 7.97 2.06
CA VAL A 368 -47.36 6.84 2.83
C VAL A 368 -48.45 6.16 3.66
N ASP A 369 -49.28 6.94 4.36
CA ASP A 369 -50.37 6.45 5.22
C ASP A 369 -51.63 7.32 5.01
N PRO A 370 -52.86 6.83 5.26
CA PRO A 370 -54.09 7.63 5.10
C PRO A 370 -54.18 8.74 6.14
N ILE A 371 -54.49 9.96 5.69
CA ILE A 371 -54.59 11.14 6.55
C ILE A 371 -56.04 11.32 7.01
N GLU A 372 -56.27 11.55 8.31
CA GLU A 372 -57.63 11.76 8.84
C GLU A 372 -58.31 13.00 8.27
N CYS A 373 -59.64 12.92 8.09
CA CYS A 373 -60.43 14.07 7.63
C CYS A 373 -60.45 15.24 8.64
N GLY A 374 -60.21 14.94 9.92
CA GLY A 374 -59.74 15.89 10.94
C GLY A 374 -60.81 16.64 11.74
N SER A 375 -62.04 16.79 11.27
CA SER A 375 -63.09 17.47 12.07
C SER A 375 -64.53 17.10 11.72
N LYS A 376 -65.46 17.36 12.65
CA LYS A 376 -66.91 17.18 12.44
C LYS A 376 -67.47 18.00 11.26
N ALA A 377 -66.78 19.05 10.79
CA ALA A 377 -67.18 19.89 9.65
C ALA A 377 -66.70 19.38 8.27
N LEU A 378 -65.88 18.33 8.25
CA LEU A 378 -65.30 17.74 7.03
C LEU A 378 -65.74 16.28 6.89
N PHE A 379 -65.82 15.78 5.65
CA PHE A 379 -66.00 14.35 5.40
C PHE A 379 -65.15 13.87 4.20
N CYS A 380 -64.73 12.61 4.28
CA CYS A 380 -63.80 11.99 3.35
C CYS A 380 -64.38 10.64 2.90
N PRO A 381 -65.05 10.57 1.73
CA PRO A 381 -65.56 9.31 1.19
C PRO A 381 -64.43 8.34 0.84
N ALA A 382 -64.74 7.07 0.58
CA ALA A 382 -63.73 6.08 0.20
C ALA A 382 -62.97 6.49 -1.06
N ASN A 383 -61.63 6.35 -1.05
CA ASN A 383 -60.69 6.85 -2.06
C ASN A 383 -60.63 8.39 -2.19
N ALA A 384 -60.97 9.16 -1.15
CA ALA A 384 -60.84 10.61 -1.17
C ALA A 384 -59.39 11.07 -1.46
N THR A 385 -59.24 11.98 -2.40
CA THR A 385 -57.96 12.62 -2.75
C THR A 385 -57.68 13.86 -1.91
N THR A 386 -58.74 14.51 -1.41
CA THR A 386 -58.74 15.73 -0.58
C THR A 386 -59.91 15.67 0.40
N VAL A 387 -59.84 16.43 1.49
CA VAL A 387 -61.00 16.68 2.36
C VAL A 387 -62.15 17.36 1.60
N GLN A 388 -63.40 17.10 1.99
CA GLN A 388 -64.58 17.81 1.48
C GLN A 388 -65.29 18.55 2.63
N PRO A 389 -65.67 19.83 2.43
CA PRO A 389 -66.46 20.57 3.41
C PRO A 389 -67.93 20.11 3.42
N THR A 390 -68.56 20.14 4.59
CA THR A 390 -69.99 19.86 4.71
C THR A 390 -70.82 20.96 4.03
N SER A 391 -71.87 20.57 3.32
CA SER A 391 -72.83 21.51 2.72
C SER A 391 -73.70 22.18 3.80
N GLU A 392 -74.14 23.43 3.56
CA GLU A 392 -75.04 24.12 4.51
C GLU A 392 -76.34 23.34 4.71
N GLY A 393 -76.77 23.19 5.97
CA GLY A 393 -77.95 22.39 6.31
C GLY A 393 -77.72 20.87 6.39
N TYR A 394 -76.48 20.39 6.22
CA TYR A 394 -76.12 18.99 6.34
C TYR A 394 -75.26 18.73 7.58
N TYR A 395 -75.35 17.52 8.14
CA TYR A 395 -74.43 17.01 9.16
C TYR A 395 -73.63 15.83 8.63
N THR A 396 -72.41 15.65 9.14
CA THR A 396 -71.50 14.59 8.69
C THR A 396 -71.79 13.26 9.38
N THR A 397 -71.53 12.17 8.66
CA THR A 397 -71.78 10.80 9.12
C THR A 397 -70.51 9.94 9.08
N PRO A 398 -70.34 8.99 10.04
CA PRO A 398 -71.24 8.70 11.16
C PRO A 398 -71.19 9.77 12.26
N ALA A 399 -72.34 10.08 12.83
CA ALA A 399 -72.50 11.14 13.82
C ALA A 399 -72.30 10.66 15.28
N THR A 400 -71.36 9.73 15.49
CA THR A 400 -70.94 9.27 16.82
C THR A 400 -69.81 10.14 17.38
N GLU A 401 -69.57 10.07 18.69
CA GLU A 401 -68.46 10.80 19.32
C GLU A 401 -67.09 10.18 18.97
N ASP A 402 -67.01 8.85 18.87
CA ASP A 402 -65.78 8.13 18.50
C ASP A 402 -65.31 8.41 17.06
N ALA A 403 -66.22 8.87 16.19
CA ALA A 403 -65.93 9.19 14.78
C ALA A 403 -65.89 10.71 14.54
N SER A 404 -65.28 11.47 15.44
CA SER A 404 -65.20 12.94 15.33
C SER A 404 -64.26 13.44 14.22
N THR A 405 -63.23 12.67 13.85
CA THR A 405 -62.22 13.00 12.82
C THR A 405 -62.30 12.14 11.55
N THR A 406 -63.02 11.02 11.59
CA THR A 406 -63.01 9.95 10.57
C THR A 406 -64.32 9.83 9.79
N ARG A 407 -64.98 10.97 9.52
CA ARG A 407 -66.30 11.02 8.88
C ARG A 407 -66.21 10.87 7.37
N TYR A 408 -67.17 10.16 6.76
CA TYR A 408 -67.09 9.74 5.36
C TYR A 408 -68.31 10.06 4.50
N GLY A 409 -69.39 10.59 5.09
CA GLY A 409 -70.57 11.04 4.35
C GLY A 409 -71.20 12.27 4.99
N GLN A 410 -72.29 12.73 4.39
CA GLN A 410 -73.15 13.78 4.93
C GLN A 410 -74.63 13.48 4.67
N THR A 411 -75.51 13.94 5.57
CA THR A 411 -76.96 13.76 5.52
C THR A 411 -77.65 15.10 5.82
N ILE A 412 -78.76 15.39 5.16
CA ILE A 412 -79.53 16.62 5.38
C ILE A 412 -80.13 16.66 6.80
N CYS A 413 -80.22 17.84 7.41
CA CYS A 413 -80.96 18.00 8.66
C CYS A 413 -82.46 17.76 8.43
N GLU A 414 -83.04 16.82 9.17
CA GLU A 414 -84.49 16.58 9.23
C GLU A 414 -85.20 17.63 10.10
N ALA A 415 -86.49 17.89 9.82
CA ALA A 415 -87.29 18.89 10.55
C ALA A 415 -87.29 18.66 12.08
N GLY A 416 -87.26 19.75 12.85
CA GLY A 416 -86.98 19.77 14.29
C GLY A 416 -85.51 20.00 14.66
N PHE A 417 -84.59 19.88 13.68
CA PHE A 417 -83.15 20.07 13.87
C PHE A 417 -82.56 21.13 12.93
N ALA A 418 -81.44 21.72 13.35
CA ALA A 418 -80.61 22.60 12.53
C ALA A 418 -79.15 22.11 12.49
N CYS A 419 -78.48 22.30 11.35
CA CYS A 419 -77.17 21.73 11.06
C CYS A 419 -76.13 22.82 10.75
N VAL A 420 -75.13 22.97 11.61
CA VAL A 420 -74.01 23.92 11.46
C VAL A 420 -72.69 23.19 11.60
N GLY A 421 -71.72 23.48 10.72
CA GLY A 421 -70.36 22.95 10.81
C GLY A 421 -70.31 21.42 10.87
N GLY A 422 -71.22 20.75 10.16
CA GLY A 422 -71.34 19.29 10.14
C GLY A 422 -71.91 18.65 11.41
N THR A 423 -72.43 19.43 12.36
CA THR A 423 -73.10 18.94 13.58
C THR A 423 -74.62 19.16 13.54
N LYS A 424 -75.40 18.19 14.03
CA LYS A 424 -76.86 18.24 14.12
C LYS A 424 -77.28 18.70 15.52
N LYS A 425 -78.01 19.82 15.62
CA LYS A 425 -78.53 20.39 16.89
C LYS A 425 -80.06 20.33 16.90
N LEU A 426 -80.65 19.94 18.04
CA LEU A 426 -82.10 19.99 18.25
C LEU A 426 -82.55 21.44 18.50
N CYS A 427 -83.63 21.87 17.88
CA CYS A 427 -84.21 23.20 18.08
C CYS A 427 -85.16 23.22 19.28
N ASN A 428 -84.60 23.14 20.49
CA ASN A 428 -85.32 23.04 21.75
C ASN A 428 -85.17 24.24 22.70
N GLY A 429 -84.46 25.31 22.31
CA GLY A 429 -84.42 26.55 23.07
C GLY A 429 -85.76 27.32 23.00
N ASN A 430 -85.95 28.29 23.89
CA ASN A 430 -87.19 29.06 23.97
C ASN A 430 -87.54 29.71 22.61
N GLY A 431 -88.77 29.49 22.17
CA GLY A 431 -89.30 29.91 20.87
C GLY A 431 -88.67 29.24 19.66
N GLN A 432 -87.74 28.28 19.80
CA GLN A 432 -87.07 27.67 18.66
C GLN A 432 -87.92 26.58 18.00
N TYR A 433 -87.84 26.50 16.66
CA TYR A 433 -88.44 25.46 15.84
C TYR A 433 -87.65 25.26 14.53
N ALA A 434 -87.93 24.16 13.83
CA ALA A 434 -87.39 23.87 12.49
C ALA A 434 -88.44 23.13 11.66
N ASP A 435 -89.05 23.86 10.73
CA ASP A 435 -90.21 23.48 9.90
C ASP A 435 -89.86 22.86 8.54
N VAL A 436 -88.62 23.05 8.08
CA VAL A 436 -88.13 22.52 6.80
C VAL A 436 -86.83 21.75 7.00
N GLU A 437 -86.57 20.79 6.12
CA GLU A 437 -85.30 20.07 6.08
C GLU A 437 -84.18 20.98 5.56
N GLY A 438 -82.94 20.72 5.97
CA GLY A 438 -81.76 21.47 5.55
C GLY A 438 -81.57 22.82 6.24
N LEU A 439 -82.21 23.07 7.39
CA LEU A 439 -82.01 24.31 8.14
C LEU A 439 -80.59 24.42 8.69
N SER A 440 -79.89 25.51 8.35
CA SER A 440 -78.59 25.87 8.91
C SER A 440 -78.68 26.65 10.23
N ALA A 441 -79.87 27.07 10.66
CA ALA A 441 -80.09 27.63 12.00
C ALA A 441 -81.53 27.35 12.45
N CYS A 442 -81.74 27.25 13.77
CA CYS A 442 -83.09 27.15 14.32
C CYS A 442 -83.87 28.45 14.07
N LYS A 443 -85.09 28.35 13.55
CA LYS A 443 -85.98 29.51 13.42
C LYS A 443 -86.53 29.87 14.80
N ILE A 444 -86.84 31.15 14.98
CA ILE A 444 -87.45 31.69 16.19
C ILE A 444 -88.91 32.02 15.90
N ALA A 445 -89.82 31.60 16.78
CA ALA A 445 -91.25 31.88 16.67
C ALA A 445 -91.48 33.41 16.74
N PRO A 446 -92.18 34.00 15.76
CA PRO A 446 -92.44 35.43 15.74
C PRO A 446 -93.47 35.83 16.81
N ALA A 447 -93.58 37.13 17.10
CA ALA A 447 -94.55 37.64 18.05
C ALA A 447 -95.98 37.22 17.69
N GLY A 448 -96.76 36.84 18.71
CA GLY A 448 -98.12 36.27 18.56
C GLY A 448 -98.18 34.78 18.18
N MET A 449 -97.04 34.10 18.03
CA MET A 449 -96.94 32.66 17.81
C MET A 449 -96.05 31.98 18.86
N LYS A 450 -96.21 30.66 19.00
CA LYS A 450 -95.31 29.77 19.76
C LYS A 450 -95.00 28.49 18.96
N PRO A 451 -93.88 27.80 19.23
CA PRO A 451 -93.59 26.51 18.60
C PRO A 451 -94.67 25.46 18.83
N THR A 452 -94.83 24.55 17.86
CA THR A 452 -95.57 23.29 18.07
C THR A 452 -94.81 22.38 19.05
N SER A 453 -95.53 21.46 19.71
CA SER A 453 -94.95 20.57 20.73
C SER A 453 -93.87 19.62 20.20
N ASP A 454 -93.91 19.31 18.89
CA ASP A 454 -92.89 18.53 18.17
C ASP A 454 -91.74 19.38 17.59
N ARG A 455 -91.77 20.71 17.79
CA ARG A 455 -90.80 21.70 17.28
C ARG A 455 -90.68 21.78 15.75
N LYS A 456 -91.65 21.22 15.00
CA LYS A 456 -91.66 21.22 13.52
C LYS A 456 -92.51 22.34 12.89
N GLY A 457 -92.97 23.31 13.68
CA GLY A 457 -93.74 24.44 13.19
C GLY A 457 -94.08 25.43 14.30
N VAL A 458 -95.02 26.32 14.01
CA VAL A 458 -95.56 27.32 14.96
C VAL A 458 -97.08 27.34 14.91
N GLU A 459 -97.71 27.61 16.05
CA GLU A 459 -99.14 27.85 16.20
C GLU A 459 -99.42 29.24 16.79
N LEU A 460 -100.57 29.85 16.44
CA LEU A 460 -100.95 31.17 16.96
C LEU A 460 -101.33 31.11 18.45
N CYS A 461 -100.97 32.16 19.19
CA CYS A 461 -101.51 32.40 20.52
C CYS A 461 -103.03 32.57 20.48
N LYS A 462 -103.73 32.04 21.50
CA LYS A 462 -105.19 32.19 21.62
C LYS A 462 -105.55 33.63 22.04
N LEU A 463 -106.71 34.11 21.59
CA LEU A 463 -107.26 35.41 21.97
C LEU A 463 -107.20 35.64 23.49
N GLY A 464 -106.57 36.75 23.90
CA GLY A 464 -106.31 37.11 25.29
C GLY A 464 -104.88 36.84 25.78
N SER A 465 -104.03 36.20 24.97
CA SER A 465 -102.60 35.99 25.27
C SER A 465 -101.70 36.48 24.14
N VAL A 466 -100.50 36.95 24.50
CA VAL A 466 -99.47 37.49 23.62
C VAL A 466 -98.14 36.76 23.86
N SER A 467 -97.42 36.50 22.79
CA SER A 467 -95.99 36.12 22.81
C SER A 467 -95.21 37.29 22.24
N SER A 468 -94.14 37.72 22.91
CA SER A 468 -93.20 38.74 22.41
C SER A 468 -92.30 38.22 21.28
N GLY A 469 -92.46 36.95 20.88
CA GLY A 469 -91.50 36.22 20.07
C GLY A 469 -90.42 35.57 20.94
N ALA A 470 -89.75 34.54 20.40
CA ALA A 470 -88.72 33.78 21.13
C ALA A 470 -89.19 33.10 22.44
N GLN A 471 -90.48 32.78 22.58
CA GLN A 471 -91.04 32.09 23.74
C GLN A 471 -91.76 30.80 23.35
N ASP A 472 -91.75 29.82 24.26
CA ASP A 472 -92.43 28.53 24.09
C ASP A 472 -93.92 28.55 24.46
N GLU A 473 -94.34 29.58 25.19
CA GLU A 473 -95.71 29.76 25.68
C GLU A 473 -96.20 31.20 25.44
N CYS A 474 -97.52 31.41 25.53
CA CYS A 474 -98.16 32.72 25.33
C CYS A 474 -98.66 33.26 26.67
N THR A 475 -98.31 34.50 27.01
CA THR A 475 -98.60 35.14 28.31
C THR A 475 -99.85 36.00 28.23
N SER A 476 -100.70 35.99 29.26
CA SER A 476 -101.90 36.83 29.32
C SER A 476 -101.57 38.33 29.39
N CYS A 477 -102.32 39.18 28.67
CA CYS A 477 -102.13 40.64 28.70
C CYS A 477 -102.73 41.29 29.96
N SER A 478 -101.96 42.11 30.68
CA SER A 478 -102.43 42.87 31.86
C SER A 478 -101.82 44.28 31.98
N GLY A 479 -102.59 45.33 31.66
CA GLY A 479 -102.49 46.68 32.27
C GLY A 479 -101.66 47.81 31.60
N ASP A 480 -102.35 48.72 30.90
CA ASP A 480 -102.22 50.21 30.83
C ASP A 480 -100.88 51.00 30.69
N GLY A 481 -100.64 51.59 29.49
CA GLY A 481 -99.96 52.90 29.17
C GLY A 481 -98.48 53.16 29.57
N GLN A 482 -97.62 53.97 28.91
CA GLN A 482 -97.71 55.07 27.92
C GLN A 482 -96.37 55.27 27.14
N TYR A 483 -96.23 56.37 26.36
CA TYR A 483 -94.99 56.96 25.78
C TYR A 483 -94.68 58.33 26.47
N ALA A 484 -93.69 59.19 26.14
CA ALA A 484 -92.84 59.41 24.95
C ALA A 484 -91.58 60.30 25.23
N ASP A 485 -90.92 60.75 24.15
CA ASP A 485 -90.02 61.92 23.99
C ASP A 485 -88.52 61.91 24.43
N LYS A 486 -87.73 62.73 23.71
CA LYS A 486 -86.25 62.84 23.62
C LYS A 486 -85.82 64.31 23.87
N PRO A 487 -84.52 64.68 24.00
CA PRO A 487 -83.30 63.87 23.83
C PRO A 487 -82.28 63.98 24.99
N GLY A 488 -81.77 62.83 25.43
CA GLY A 488 -80.64 62.75 26.36
C GLY A 488 -80.13 61.33 26.49
N LEU A 489 -80.19 60.55 25.39
CA LEU A 489 -79.70 59.18 25.38
C LEU A 489 -78.22 59.23 25.73
N ALA A 490 -77.82 58.57 26.82
CA ALA A 490 -76.42 58.41 27.15
C ALA A 490 -75.70 57.89 25.90
N PRO A 491 -74.63 58.55 25.43
CA PRO A 491 -73.92 58.11 24.24
C PRO A 491 -73.48 56.64 24.39
N PRO A 492 -73.33 55.89 23.30
CA PRO A 492 -72.79 54.55 23.37
C PRO A 492 -71.46 54.55 24.14
N GLY A 493 -71.35 53.73 25.17
CA GLY A 493 -70.26 53.73 26.15
C GLY A 493 -70.49 54.49 27.46
N MET A 494 -71.66 55.10 27.67
CA MET A 494 -71.97 55.86 28.89
C MET A 494 -73.30 55.40 29.54
N LYS A 495 -73.41 55.62 30.86
CA LYS A 495 -74.63 55.47 31.68
C LYS A 495 -75.00 56.81 32.33
N PRO A 496 -76.28 57.06 32.68
CA PRO A 496 -76.66 58.21 33.50
C PRO A 496 -76.05 58.13 34.91
N THR A 497 -75.71 59.28 35.51
CA THR A 497 -75.43 59.33 36.95
C THR A 497 -76.72 59.13 37.76
N ILE A 498 -76.58 58.70 39.02
CA ILE A 498 -77.71 58.32 39.90
C ILE A 498 -78.75 59.45 40.05
N ASP A 499 -78.32 60.71 39.99
CA ASP A 499 -79.19 61.89 40.08
C ASP A 499 -79.86 62.29 38.73
N GLY A 500 -79.62 61.53 37.65
CA GLY A 500 -80.25 61.70 36.34
C GLY A 500 -79.87 62.96 35.54
N GLN A 501 -78.92 63.76 36.04
CA GLN A 501 -78.57 65.08 35.47
C GLN A 501 -77.30 65.09 34.59
N ASN A 502 -76.51 64.02 34.58
CA ASN A 502 -75.28 63.92 33.78
C ASN A 502 -75.01 62.46 33.37
N VAL A 503 -73.97 62.22 32.59
CA VAL A 503 -73.54 60.87 32.17
C VAL A 503 -72.11 60.57 32.61
N THR A 504 -71.85 59.31 32.98
CA THR A 504 -70.53 58.75 33.30
C THR A 504 -70.18 57.62 32.34
N THR A 505 -68.88 57.41 32.12
CA THR A 505 -68.38 56.28 31.31
C THR A 505 -68.76 54.94 31.90
N CYS A 506 -68.95 53.95 31.03
CA CYS A 506 -68.98 52.56 31.42
C CYS A 506 -67.57 52.10 31.81
N ASP A 507 -67.47 51.50 33.00
CA ASP A 507 -66.24 50.93 33.53
C ASP A 507 -65.75 49.80 32.60
N ALA A 508 -64.44 49.67 32.42
CA ALA A 508 -63.86 48.69 31.49
C ALA A 508 -64.36 47.25 31.80
N GLY A 509 -64.67 46.48 30.77
CA GLY A 509 -65.35 45.18 30.85
C GLY A 509 -66.88 45.27 30.75
N SER A 510 -67.43 46.48 30.63
CA SER A 510 -68.85 46.72 30.41
C SER A 510 -69.10 47.66 29.23
N PHE A 511 -70.22 47.45 28.53
CA PHE A 511 -70.58 48.20 27.33
C PHE A 511 -72.01 48.79 27.42
N SER A 512 -72.26 49.83 26.64
CA SER A 512 -73.59 50.40 26.45
C SER A 512 -73.77 50.77 24.97
N LEU A 513 -74.79 50.22 24.31
CA LEU A 513 -75.14 50.57 22.92
C LEU A 513 -75.73 51.99 22.78
N GLY A 514 -75.76 52.75 23.89
CA GLY A 514 -76.40 54.04 24.03
C GLY A 514 -77.90 53.90 24.28
N SER A 515 -78.50 54.84 25.01
CA SER A 515 -79.89 54.73 25.51
C SER A 515 -80.12 53.67 26.60
N ALA A 516 -79.06 53.14 27.22
CA ALA A 516 -79.16 52.19 28.32
C ALA A 516 -78.87 52.86 29.67
N ASP A 517 -79.67 52.53 30.68
CA ASP A 517 -79.56 53.09 32.04
C ASP A 517 -78.43 52.44 32.85
N THR A 518 -77.93 51.29 32.39
CA THR A 518 -76.88 50.48 33.00
C THR A 518 -75.88 50.00 31.93
N CYS A 519 -74.62 49.86 32.30
CA CYS A 519 -73.62 49.20 31.46
C CYS A 519 -73.76 47.68 31.61
N ASN A 520 -73.81 46.95 30.51
CA ASN A 520 -73.89 45.49 30.49
C ASN A 520 -72.48 44.91 30.55
N GLU A 521 -72.24 43.89 31.36
CA GLU A 521 -70.97 43.17 31.36
C GLU A 521 -70.77 42.41 30.04
N CYS A 522 -69.51 42.31 29.60
CA CYS A 522 -69.15 41.54 28.41
C CYS A 522 -69.08 40.03 28.69
N ASP A 523 -69.53 39.23 27.72
CA ASP A 523 -69.36 37.78 27.76
C ASP A 523 -67.88 37.39 27.69
N ALA A 524 -67.54 36.24 28.29
CA ALA A 524 -66.18 35.70 28.31
C ALA A 524 -65.61 35.55 26.88
N GLY A 525 -64.43 36.13 26.65
CA GLY A 525 -63.75 36.20 25.35
C GLY A 525 -63.87 37.54 24.60
N THR A 526 -64.58 38.53 25.16
CA THR A 526 -64.83 39.82 24.47
C THR A 526 -64.53 41.04 25.37
N PRO A 527 -63.28 41.54 25.47
CA PRO A 527 -63.00 42.70 26.31
C PRO A 527 -63.57 44.01 25.75
N ALA A 528 -63.68 44.99 26.63
CA ALA A 528 -64.20 46.32 26.37
C ALA A 528 -63.41 47.36 27.17
N ASP A 529 -62.85 48.36 26.49
CA ASP A 529 -62.20 49.51 27.12
C ASP A 529 -63.21 50.41 27.86
N GLU A 530 -62.71 51.27 28.74
CA GLU A 530 -63.53 52.23 29.46
C GLU A 530 -64.25 53.17 28.47
N GLY A 531 -65.60 53.16 28.48
CA GLY A 531 -66.40 53.87 27.49
C GLY A 531 -66.74 53.11 26.21
N ALA A 532 -66.60 51.78 26.15
CA ALA A 532 -66.90 50.99 24.96
C ALA A 532 -68.41 50.88 24.65
N SER A 533 -68.76 50.95 23.36
CA SER A 533 -70.14 50.85 22.88
C SER A 533 -70.64 49.43 22.60
N VAL A 534 -69.71 48.50 22.36
CA VAL A 534 -69.96 47.07 22.12
C VAL A 534 -68.70 46.28 22.50
N CYS A 535 -68.87 45.08 23.08
CA CYS A 535 -67.75 44.17 23.31
C CYS A 535 -67.23 43.65 21.97
N THR A 536 -65.91 43.67 21.77
CA THR A 536 -65.32 43.19 20.52
C THR A 536 -64.63 41.84 20.80
N PRO A 537 -64.84 40.79 19.99
CA PRO A 537 -64.09 39.55 20.15
C PRO A 537 -62.60 39.80 19.89
N CYS A 538 -61.75 39.10 20.63
CA CYS A 538 -60.30 39.23 20.48
C CYS A 538 -59.85 39.03 19.01
N PRO A 539 -58.84 39.79 18.53
CA PRO A 539 -58.26 39.62 17.20
C PRO A 539 -57.76 38.19 16.92
N GLN A 540 -57.40 37.91 15.67
CA GLN A 540 -56.89 36.57 15.30
C GLN A 540 -55.65 36.20 16.12
N TYR A 541 -55.67 34.97 16.66
CA TYR A 541 -54.64 34.38 17.54
C TYR A 541 -54.57 34.94 18.97
N GLU A 542 -55.66 35.55 19.45
CA GLU A 542 -55.80 36.05 20.82
C GLU A 542 -56.92 35.33 21.61
N GLU A 543 -56.78 35.28 22.94
CA GLU A 543 -57.73 34.74 23.93
C GLU A 543 -57.78 35.66 25.18
N GLN A 544 -58.74 35.48 26.08
CA GLN A 544 -58.88 36.34 27.27
C GLN A 544 -57.95 35.87 28.40
N ASP A 545 -57.31 36.81 29.12
CA ASP A 545 -56.46 36.47 30.26
C ASP A 545 -57.31 35.97 31.44
N THR A 546 -57.01 34.77 31.95
CA THR A 546 -57.75 34.13 33.04
C THR A 546 -56.89 33.73 34.24
N GLU A 547 -55.57 33.95 34.24
CA GLU A 547 -54.67 33.22 35.17
C GLU A 547 -54.02 34.05 36.30
N PHE A 548 -54.14 35.39 36.31
CA PHE A 548 -53.88 36.20 37.52
C PHE A 548 -55.01 37.21 37.76
N GLY A 549 -55.73 37.04 38.86
CA GLY A 549 -57.05 37.64 39.13
C GLY A 549 -57.10 39.15 39.44
N PHE A 550 -56.45 40.00 38.63
CA PHE A 550 -56.51 41.47 38.75
C PHE A 550 -56.57 42.23 37.40
N GLY A 551 -56.89 41.58 36.27
CA GLY A 551 -56.94 42.24 34.95
C GLY A 551 -57.98 41.67 33.97
N LEU A 552 -59.27 41.97 34.17
CA LEU A 552 -60.40 41.35 33.43
C LEU A 552 -60.57 41.75 31.95
N ASN A 553 -59.82 42.75 31.46
CA ASN A 553 -60.20 43.53 30.27
C ASN A 553 -59.15 43.55 29.14
N SER A 554 -58.30 42.53 29.04
CA SER A 554 -57.25 42.47 28.01
C SER A 554 -57.26 41.14 27.25
N CYS A 555 -57.06 41.22 25.93
CA CYS A 555 -56.72 40.07 25.12
C CYS A 555 -55.23 39.73 25.30
N VAL A 556 -54.91 38.45 25.42
CA VAL A 556 -53.55 37.89 25.43
C VAL A 556 -53.38 36.93 24.24
N CYS A 557 -52.15 36.63 23.85
CA CYS A 557 -51.94 35.71 22.75
C CYS A 557 -52.31 34.28 23.14
N GLN A 558 -52.90 33.54 22.21
CA GLN A 558 -53.19 32.12 22.39
C GLN A 558 -51.90 31.33 22.70
N ASN A 559 -52.02 30.31 23.54
CA ASN A 559 -50.91 29.39 23.82
C ASN A 559 -50.16 28.98 22.52
N THR A 560 -48.83 29.14 22.52
CA THR A 560 -47.85 29.06 21.40
C THR A 560 -47.57 30.35 20.59
N PHE A 561 -48.38 31.41 20.71
CA PHE A 561 -48.12 32.72 20.07
C PHE A 561 -47.44 33.72 21.03
N VAL A 562 -46.77 34.73 20.47
CA VAL A 562 -46.09 35.80 21.23
C VAL A 562 -46.53 37.17 20.69
N ARG A 563 -46.79 38.13 21.59
CA ARG A 563 -47.17 39.50 21.20
C ARG A 563 -45.93 40.30 20.83
N VAL A 564 -45.85 40.78 19.59
CA VAL A 564 -44.79 41.66 19.09
C VAL A 564 -45.46 42.77 18.28
N ASP A 565 -45.06 44.02 18.53
CA ASP A 565 -45.64 45.23 17.91
C ASP A 565 -47.18 45.29 17.95
N GLY A 566 -47.75 44.79 19.05
CA GLY A 566 -49.20 44.77 19.28
C GLY A 566 -49.94 43.56 18.70
N ILE A 567 -49.33 42.75 17.84
CA ILE A 567 -49.98 41.62 17.14
C ILE A 567 -49.45 40.28 17.67
N CYS A 568 -50.31 39.27 17.77
CA CYS A 568 -49.91 37.91 18.12
C CYS A 568 -49.36 37.15 16.91
N THR A 569 -48.10 36.72 17.00
CA THR A 569 -47.35 36.08 15.91
C THR A 569 -46.63 34.83 16.41
N CYS A 570 -46.11 34.00 15.49
CA CYS A 570 -45.16 32.96 15.88
C CYS A 570 -43.79 33.56 16.15
N LYS A 571 -43.18 33.10 17.25
CA LYS A 571 -41.79 33.40 17.62
C LYS A 571 -40.82 32.91 16.53
N SER A 572 -39.62 33.51 16.47
CA SER A 572 -38.51 32.99 15.66
C SER A 572 -38.27 31.50 15.92
N GLY A 573 -37.92 30.75 14.87
CA GLY A 573 -37.85 29.28 14.88
C GLY A 573 -39.21 28.54 14.91
N PHE A 574 -40.34 29.25 14.77
CA PHE A 574 -41.67 28.66 14.71
C PHE A 574 -42.49 29.19 13.51
N THR A 575 -43.30 28.32 12.92
CA THR A 575 -44.18 28.64 11.79
C THR A 575 -45.63 28.24 12.08
N LEU A 576 -46.57 28.88 11.37
CA LEU A 576 -47.99 28.66 11.55
C LEU A 576 -48.41 27.35 10.83
N THR A 577 -48.72 26.32 11.62
CA THR A 577 -49.28 25.07 11.11
C THR A 577 -50.74 24.97 11.56
N GLY A 578 -51.66 25.29 10.65
CA GLY A 578 -53.08 25.36 10.95
C GLY A 578 -53.44 26.57 11.81
N LYS A 579 -53.59 26.37 13.12
CA LYS A 579 -53.94 27.42 14.10
C LYS A 579 -52.92 27.56 15.25
N THR A 580 -51.80 26.85 15.21
CA THR A 580 -50.79 26.85 16.27
C THR A 580 -49.40 27.05 15.69
N CYS A 581 -48.50 27.62 16.49
CA CYS A 581 -47.11 27.79 16.09
C CYS A 581 -46.33 26.50 16.34
N SER A 582 -45.94 25.79 15.27
CA SER A 582 -45.10 24.60 15.32
C SER A 582 -43.63 24.94 15.11
N ARG A 583 -42.74 24.07 15.58
CA ARG A 583 -41.28 24.20 15.41
C ARG A 583 -40.90 24.15 13.93
N CYS A 584 -39.86 24.87 13.51
CA CYS A 584 -39.24 24.62 12.21
C CYS A 584 -38.59 23.23 12.20
N GLU A 585 -38.88 22.44 11.16
CA GLU A 585 -38.26 21.14 10.90
C GLU A 585 -36.75 21.29 10.59
N LYS A 586 -35.96 20.22 10.77
CA LYS A 586 -34.53 20.25 10.45
C LYS A 586 -34.28 20.61 8.98
N GLY A 587 -33.29 21.48 8.75
CA GLY A 587 -32.98 22.05 7.43
C GLY A 587 -33.80 23.30 7.08
N ARG A 588 -34.57 23.82 8.05
CA ARG A 588 -35.29 25.09 7.93
C ARG A 588 -35.06 25.98 9.15
N PHE A 589 -35.05 27.28 8.92
CA PHE A 589 -34.85 28.30 9.95
C PHE A 589 -35.85 29.45 9.79
N LYS A 590 -35.93 30.33 10.79
CA LYS A 590 -36.69 31.58 10.72
C LYS A 590 -36.22 32.57 11.79
N GLU A 591 -35.73 33.73 11.37
CA GLU A 591 -35.11 34.72 12.28
C GLU A 591 -36.11 35.70 12.88
N ASP A 592 -37.17 36.03 12.15
CA ASP A 592 -38.12 37.08 12.49
C ASP A 592 -39.44 36.53 13.09
N PHE A 593 -40.19 37.46 13.67
CA PHE A 593 -41.51 37.20 14.25
C PHE A 593 -42.57 37.35 13.17
N GLY A 594 -43.47 36.36 13.02
CA GLY A 594 -44.49 36.41 12.00
C GLY A 594 -45.20 35.08 11.77
N VAL A 595 -46.14 35.05 10.83
CA VAL A 595 -46.95 33.85 10.52
C VAL A 595 -46.50 33.08 9.28
N HIS A 596 -45.48 33.55 8.57
CA HIS A 596 -44.98 32.91 7.34
C HIS A 596 -44.20 31.59 7.62
N SER A 597 -43.97 30.83 6.53
CA SER A 597 -43.29 29.53 6.51
C SER A 597 -41.79 29.60 6.78
N CYS A 598 -41.22 28.67 7.56
CA CYS A 598 -39.75 28.60 7.74
C CYS A 598 -39.02 28.45 6.40
N GLU A 599 -37.99 29.27 6.20
CA GLU A 599 -37.12 29.25 5.03
C GLU A 599 -36.24 28.00 5.01
N ARG A 600 -35.76 27.61 3.82
CA ARG A 600 -34.87 26.44 3.69
C ARG A 600 -33.41 26.87 3.73
N CYS A 601 -32.59 26.08 4.42
CA CYS A 601 -31.14 26.25 4.40
C CYS A 601 -30.53 26.15 2.98
N GLU A 602 -31.20 25.46 2.04
CA GLU A 602 -30.84 25.43 0.60
C GLU A 602 -30.71 26.83 -0.03
N GLY A 603 -31.42 27.84 0.48
CA GLY A 603 -31.34 29.23 0.02
C GLY A 603 -30.12 30.01 0.54
N VAL A 604 -29.49 29.52 1.61
CA VAL A 604 -28.31 30.14 2.27
C VAL A 604 -27.04 29.40 1.83
N LEU A 605 -27.02 28.07 1.96
CA LEU A 605 -25.90 27.21 1.61
C LEU A 605 -26.42 25.90 1.00
N LYS A 606 -26.07 25.60 -0.25
CA LYS A 606 -26.61 24.43 -0.96
C LYS A 606 -26.19 23.12 -0.30
N GLY A 607 -27.16 22.26 0.01
CA GLY A 607 -26.92 20.98 0.70
C GLY A 607 -26.75 21.07 2.22
N SER A 608 -26.92 22.26 2.81
CA SER A 608 -26.84 22.44 4.27
C SER A 608 -28.15 22.10 5.00
N VAL A 609 -28.02 21.77 6.29
CA VAL A 609 -29.10 21.40 7.20
C VAL A 609 -28.93 22.08 8.55
N THR A 610 -29.99 22.17 9.35
CA THR A 610 -29.89 22.64 10.74
C THR A 610 -29.63 21.48 11.70
N SER A 611 -28.88 21.73 12.76
CA SER A 611 -28.52 20.73 13.77
C SER A 611 -29.73 20.29 14.62
N SER A 612 -30.63 21.22 14.94
CA SER A 612 -31.85 21.02 15.73
C SER A 612 -33.12 21.47 14.99
N GLU A 613 -34.26 21.06 15.53
CA GLU A 613 -35.55 21.71 15.24
C GLU A 613 -35.61 23.09 15.92
N SER A 614 -36.51 23.97 15.46
CA SER A 614 -36.66 25.35 15.93
C SER A 614 -35.44 26.26 15.74
N SER A 615 -34.64 26.06 14.70
CA SER A 615 -33.53 26.96 14.36
C SER A 615 -34.00 28.39 14.08
N VAL A 616 -33.30 29.35 14.69
CA VAL A 616 -33.68 30.77 14.73
C VAL A 616 -32.75 31.63 13.89
N SER A 617 -31.68 31.08 13.29
CA SER A 617 -30.83 31.84 12.38
C SER A 617 -30.49 31.09 11.11
N SER A 618 -30.31 31.84 10.02
CA SER A 618 -29.60 31.42 8.81
C SER A 618 -28.19 30.91 9.12
N GLY A 619 -27.56 31.39 10.20
CA GLY A 619 -26.29 30.88 10.73
C GLY A 619 -26.35 29.49 11.37
N ASP A 620 -27.54 28.95 11.63
CA ASP A 620 -27.72 27.56 12.10
C ASP A 620 -27.63 26.54 10.95
N CYS A 621 -27.63 27.01 9.69
CA CYS A 621 -27.50 26.17 8.49
C CYS A 621 -26.04 25.76 8.26
N ALA A 622 -25.75 24.47 8.44
CA ALA A 622 -24.40 23.92 8.36
C ALA A 622 -24.38 22.62 7.53
N CYS A 623 -23.22 22.23 7.00
CA CYS A 623 -23.14 21.00 6.21
C CYS A 623 -23.38 19.74 7.07
N PRO A 624 -24.07 18.71 6.54
CA PRO A 624 -24.25 17.44 7.25
C PRO A 624 -22.92 16.71 7.45
N ALA A 625 -22.90 15.72 8.35
CA ALA A 625 -21.74 14.85 8.52
C ALA A 625 -21.41 14.12 7.19
N GLY A 626 -20.12 14.02 6.86
CA GLY A 626 -19.62 13.61 5.54
C GLY A 626 -19.44 14.77 4.54
N ASN A 627 -19.85 16.00 4.88
CA ASN A 627 -19.73 17.17 4.01
C ASN A 627 -19.15 18.40 4.74
N PHE A 628 -18.51 19.28 3.98
CA PHE A 628 -17.99 20.57 4.47
C PHE A 628 -18.32 21.73 3.54
N ASP A 629 -18.39 22.95 4.06
CA ASP A 629 -18.59 24.17 3.27
C ASP A 629 -17.28 24.58 2.58
N ASN A 630 -17.29 24.59 1.25
CA ASN A 630 -16.16 24.97 0.41
C ASN A 630 -15.95 26.49 0.25
N MET A 631 -16.72 27.31 0.98
CA MET A 631 -16.77 28.78 0.90
C MET A 631 -17.15 29.34 -0.48
N LYS A 632 -17.60 28.48 -1.40
CA LYS A 632 -18.13 28.83 -2.74
C LYS A 632 -19.65 28.63 -2.82
N GLY A 633 -20.33 28.52 -1.67
CA GLY A 633 -21.80 28.48 -1.57
C GLY A 633 -22.43 27.08 -1.68
N GLY A 634 -21.70 26.02 -1.33
CA GLY A 634 -22.28 24.68 -1.23
C GLY A 634 -21.46 23.69 -0.42
N CYS A 635 -22.16 22.73 0.17
CA CYS A 635 -21.57 21.58 0.85
C CYS A 635 -20.98 20.60 -0.18
N VAL A 636 -19.73 20.21 0.04
CA VAL A 636 -18.98 19.22 -0.78
C VAL A 636 -18.62 18.03 0.09
N ASP A 637 -18.53 16.84 -0.49
CA ASP A 637 -18.10 15.62 0.21
C ASP A 637 -16.67 15.78 0.76
N VAL A 638 -16.42 15.25 1.96
CA VAL A 638 -15.07 15.26 2.56
C VAL A 638 -14.11 14.35 1.80
N PHE A 639 -12.84 14.73 1.77
CA PHE A 639 -11.76 13.96 1.14
C PHE A 639 -11.12 12.98 2.13
N GLU A 640 -10.25 12.10 1.64
CA GLU A 640 -9.49 11.17 2.48
C GLU A 640 -8.63 11.92 3.52
N GLY A 641 -8.59 11.43 4.77
CA GLY A 641 -7.89 12.09 5.89
C GLY A 641 -8.68 13.14 6.66
N VAL A 642 -9.94 13.38 6.30
CA VAL A 642 -10.85 14.32 6.98
C VAL A 642 -11.91 13.53 7.76
N ASP A 643 -12.16 13.89 9.02
CA ASP A 643 -13.10 13.22 9.91
C ASP A 643 -14.54 13.27 9.37
N PRO A 644 -15.14 12.14 8.92
CA PRO A 644 -16.46 12.15 8.32
C PRO A 644 -17.59 12.34 9.35
N PHE A 645 -17.32 12.21 10.65
CA PHE A 645 -18.36 12.21 11.69
C PHE A 645 -18.70 13.60 12.24
N THR A 646 -17.89 14.62 11.96
CA THR A 646 -18.12 15.99 12.48
C THR A 646 -19.01 16.80 11.53
N PRO A 647 -20.27 17.15 11.89
CA PRO A 647 -21.11 18.02 11.07
C PRO A 647 -20.68 19.48 11.19
N GLY A 648 -21.06 20.28 10.19
CA GLY A 648 -20.86 21.73 10.18
C GLY A 648 -19.42 22.19 9.99
N MET A 649 -18.58 21.35 9.39
CA MET A 649 -17.23 21.77 8.99
C MET A 649 -17.28 22.82 7.88
N THR A 650 -16.43 23.84 8.00
CA THR A 650 -16.06 24.75 6.92
C THR A 650 -14.65 24.42 6.46
N LEU A 651 -14.25 24.88 5.26
CA LEU A 651 -12.88 24.71 4.77
C LEU A 651 -11.83 25.15 5.81
N GLU A 652 -11.98 26.36 6.38
CA GLU A 652 -11.09 26.89 7.43
C GLU A 652 -10.99 26.02 8.68
N ARG A 653 -12.11 25.40 9.09
CA ARG A 653 -12.25 24.64 10.34
C ARG A 653 -12.37 23.14 10.14
N LEU A 654 -11.95 22.65 8.97
CA LEU A 654 -11.94 21.24 8.60
C LEU A 654 -11.22 20.42 9.68
N LYS A 655 -11.75 19.26 10.06
CA LYS A 655 -11.16 18.43 11.11
C LYS A 655 -10.42 17.26 10.48
N LEU A 656 -9.10 17.23 10.62
CA LEU A 656 -8.27 16.13 10.13
C LEU A 656 -8.29 14.95 11.09
N GLU A 657 -8.20 13.75 10.54
CA GLU A 657 -7.93 12.54 11.29
C GLU A 657 -6.47 12.49 11.80
N PRO A 658 -6.17 11.77 12.89
CA PRO A 658 -4.78 11.57 13.31
C PRO A 658 -3.95 10.90 12.21
N GLY A 659 -2.72 11.37 12.02
CA GLY A 659 -1.83 10.96 10.94
C GLY A 659 -1.91 11.79 9.66
N TRP A 660 -2.81 12.79 9.59
CA TRP A 660 -2.97 13.65 8.42
C TRP A 660 -2.62 15.12 8.71
N TRP A 661 -2.18 15.85 7.68
CA TRP A 661 -1.80 17.26 7.75
C TRP A 661 -2.28 18.04 6.52
N ARG A 662 -2.50 19.36 6.68
CA ARG A 662 -2.88 20.27 5.59
C ARG A 662 -2.01 21.53 5.55
N THR A 663 -1.80 22.06 4.35
CA THR A 663 -0.94 23.23 4.08
C THR A 663 -1.42 24.52 4.76
N GLY A 664 -2.71 24.64 5.04
CA GLY A 664 -3.28 25.76 5.78
C GLY A 664 -4.80 25.62 5.92
N PRO A 665 -5.46 26.53 6.67
CA PRO A 665 -6.90 26.47 6.88
C PRO A 665 -7.70 26.56 5.58
N THR A 666 -7.25 27.30 4.57
CA THR A 666 -7.96 27.46 3.29
C THR A 666 -7.55 26.45 2.20
N SER A 667 -6.74 25.44 2.54
CA SER A 667 -6.20 24.47 1.57
C SER A 667 -7.04 23.20 1.50
N THR A 668 -7.34 22.75 0.28
CA THR A 668 -7.94 21.44 0.00
C THR A 668 -6.92 20.31 -0.07
N ASP A 669 -5.63 20.62 -0.07
CA ASP A 669 -4.52 19.68 -0.10
C ASP A 669 -4.29 19.08 1.30
N VAL A 670 -4.85 17.89 1.51
CA VAL A 670 -4.73 17.07 2.72
C VAL A 670 -3.84 15.88 2.38
N ARG A 671 -2.78 15.66 3.17
CA ARG A 671 -1.75 14.64 2.90
C ARG A 671 -1.43 13.81 4.13
N GLU A 672 -1.17 12.52 3.92
CA GLU A 672 -0.70 11.61 4.98
C GLU A 672 0.68 12.05 5.48
N CYS A 673 0.86 12.05 6.80
CA CYS A 673 2.15 12.38 7.39
C CYS A 673 3.12 11.19 7.30
N PRO A 674 4.40 11.41 6.92
CA PRO A 674 5.42 10.36 6.90
C PRO A 674 5.57 9.60 8.23
N ILE A 675 5.15 10.22 9.33
CA ILE A 675 5.07 9.60 10.67
C ILE A 675 3.75 10.01 11.30
N ALA A 676 2.78 9.08 11.30
CA ALA A 676 1.42 9.31 11.79
C ALA A 676 1.38 9.83 13.24
N ASP A 677 2.30 9.39 14.10
CA ASP A 677 2.38 9.80 15.52
C ASP A 677 2.65 11.30 15.71
N VAL A 678 3.23 12.00 14.72
CA VAL A 678 3.60 13.42 14.82
C VAL A 678 2.41 14.34 14.54
N CYS A 679 1.56 13.94 13.59
CA CYS A 679 0.36 14.67 13.20
C CYS A 679 -0.83 14.22 14.04
N ILE A 680 -1.16 14.97 15.08
CA ILE A 680 -2.23 14.63 16.03
C ILE A 680 -3.65 14.81 15.43
N GLY A 681 -3.75 15.41 14.24
CA GLY A 681 -5.02 15.76 13.60
C GLY A 681 -5.71 16.95 14.28
N GLY A 682 -6.98 17.19 13.96
CA GLY A 682 -7.80 18.23 14.59
C GLY A 682 -8.28 19.34 13.65
N SER A 683 -8.94 20.35 14.24
CA SER A 683 -9.70 21.40 13.54
C SER A 683 -9.01 22.78 13.52
N THR A 684 -8.01 22.97 14.37
CA THR A 684 -7.24 24.23 14.55
C THR A 684 -5.87 24.15 13.86
N ASP A 685 -5.25 25.30 13.56
CA ASP A 685 -3.97 25.44 12.84
C ASP A 685 -2.79 24.62 13.41
N ASN A 686 -2.86 24.19 14.67
CA ASN A 686 -1.92 23.25 15.26
C ASN A 686 -2.35 21.78 15.05
N TYR A 687 -2.05 21.22 13.87
CA TYR A 687 -2.16 19.76 13.60
C TYR A 687 -1.01 18.95 14.20
N CYS A 688 -0.02 19.64 14.78
CA CYS A 688 1.26 19.10 15.19
C CYS A 688 1.30 18.78 16.69
N ARG A 689 1.97 17.68 17.02
CA ARG A 689 2.39 17.35 18.39
C ARG A 689 3.19 18.51 19.00
N GLU A 690 3.09 18.72 20.31
CA GLU A 690 3.89 19.72 21.02
C GLU A 690 5.40 19.59 20.71
N GLY A 691 6.06 20.73 20.45
CA GLY A 691 7.45 20.80 20.03
C GLY A 691 7.69 20.67 18.52
N HIS A 692 6.67 20.30 17.74
CA HIS A 692 6.71 20.24 16.27
C HIS A 692 5.96 21.39 15.60
N GLU A 693 6.47 21.84 14.45
CA GLU A 693 5.85 22.83 13.58
C GLU A 693 6.10 22.56 12.09
N GLY A 694 5.58 23.44 11.23
CA GLY A 694 5.85 23.44 9.79
C GLY A 694 5.19 22.32 8.98
N PRO A 695 5.62 22.13 7.72
CA PRO A 695 5.01 21.16 6.82
C PRO A 695 5.18 19.71 7.27
N TYR A 696 4.08 18.95 7.21
CA TYR A 696 3.94 17.61 7.80
C TYR A 696 4.37 17.52 9.27
N CYS A 697 4.38 18.65 9.99
CA CYS A 697 4.89 18.76 11.36
C CYS A 697 6.34 18.26 11.52
N ASN A 698 7.16 18.36 10.47
CA ASN A 698 8.51 17.79 10.41
C ASN A 698 9.62 18.78 10.81
N LEU A 699 9.28 20.00 11.27
CA LEU A 699 10.21 20.95 11.87
C LEU A 699 10.03 20.95 13.39
N CYS A 700 11.04 21.40 14.11
CA CYS A 700 11.00 21.55 15.57
C CYS A 700 11.00 23.03 15.96
N ASN A 701 10.18 23.36 16.96
CA ASN A 701 10.06 24.72 17.50
C ASN A 701 11.41 25.24 18.04
N GLU A 702 11.55 26.56 18.18
CA GLU A 702 12.72 27.16 18.84
C GLU A 702 12.98 26.52 20.22
N GLY A 703 14.21 26.06 20.45
CA GLY A 703 14.58 25.34 21.68
C GLY A 703 14.24 23.85 21.69
N TRP A 704 13.83 23.27 20.56
CA TRP A 704 13.63 21.83 20.36
C TRP A 704 14.56 21.28 19.26
N THR A 705 14.79 19.97 19.26
CA THR A 705 15.70 19.27 18.35
C THR A 705 15.13 17.93 17.93
N LEU A 706 15.48 17.46 16.74
CA LEU A 706 14.93 16.24 16.15
C LEU A 706 15.72 14.99 16.60
N ASP A 707 15.08 14.09 17.35
CA ASP A 707 15.65 12.79 17.72
C ASP A 707 15.75 11.86 16.48
N PRO A 708 16.56 10.77 16.52
CA PRO A 708 16.70 9.80 15.42
C PRO A 708 15.42 9.02 15.01
N LEU A 709 14.30 9.27 15.70
CA LEU A 709 12.96 8.77 15.36
C LEU A 709 12.08 9.86 14.71
N MET A 710 12.68 11.00 14.33
CA MET A 710 12.01 12.21 13.84
C MET A 710 10.92 12.74 14.79
N LEU A 711 11.20 12.71 16.09
CA LEU A 711 10.39 13.33 17.14
C LEU A 711 11.16 14.52 17.72
N CYS A 712 10.49 15.66 17.87
CA CYS A 712 11.08 16.83 18.48
C CYS A 712 11.16 16.68 20.00
N LYS A 713 12.31 17.01 20.56
CA LYS A 713 12.61 16.96 21.98
C LYS A 713 13.18 18.30 22.45
N SER A 714 12.78 18.76 23.63
CA SER A 714 13.27 20.02 24.21
C SER A 714 14.77 19.97 24.49
N CYS A 715 15.48 21.05 24.17
CA CYS A 715 16.90 21.26 24.46
C CYS A 715 17.11 21.55 25.96
N ASP A 716 17.14 20.51 26.79
CA ASP A 716 17.62 20.64 28.17
C ASP A 716 19.09 21.10 28.18
N ASN A 717 19.36 22.22 28.87
CA ASN A 717 20.66 22.89 28.92
C ASN A 717 21.72 22.13 29.75
N ASN A 718 22.04 20.90 29.36
CA ASN A 718 23.18 20.16 29.91
C ASN A 718 24.42 20.34 29.03
N SER A 719 25.42 21.01 29.58
CA SER A 719 26.70 21.37 28.96
C SER A 719 27.65 20.19 28.70
N THR A 720 27.15 18.95 28.75
CA THR A 720 27.91 17.71 28.50
C THR A 720 28.26 17.50 27.03
N ASP A 721 27.37 17.89 26.11
CA ASP A 721 27.50 17.54 24.69
C ASP A 721 28.54 18.39 23.97
N LEU A 722 28.73 19.66 24.40
CA LEU A 722 29.85 20.48 23.93
C LEU A 722 31.19 19.85 24.36
N VAL A 723 31.30 19.44 25.61
CA VAL A 723 32.53 18.86 26.15
C VAL A 723 32.88 17.59 25.38
N MET A 724 31.91 16.70 25.11
CA MET A 724 32.13 15.51 24.30
C MET A 724 32.51 15.84 22.84
N THR A 725 31.84 16.82 22.22
CA THR A 725 32.14 17.23 20.84
C THR A 725 33.56 17.81 20.71
N VAL A 726 33.95 18.71 21.61
CA VAL A 726 35.30 19.27 21.68
C VAL A 726 36.34 18.18 21.97
N LEU A 727 36.03 17.22 22.85
CA LEU A 727 36.91 16.07 23.13
C LEU A 727 37.06 15.11 21.94
N ILE A 728 36.04 14.94 21.10
CA ILE A 728 36.12 14.11 19.88
C ILE A 728 36.99 14.82 18.83
N TYR A 729 36.78 16.10 18.54
CA TYR A 729 37.62 16.83 17.58
C TYR A 729 39.06 17.01 18.09
N ALA A 730 39.25 17.31 19.38
CA ALA A 730 40.57 17.32 20.01
C ALA A 730 41.21 15.92 19.99
N GLY A 731 40.42 14.86 20.22
CA GLY A 731 40.85 13.47 20.13
C GLY A 731 41.33 13.09 18.74
N LEU A 732 40.59 13.44 17.68
CA LEU A 732 40.96 13.21 16.29
C LEU A 732 42.19 14.05 15.87
N ALA A 733 42.30 15.30 16.34
CA ALA A 733 43.49 16.13 16.16
C ALA A 733 44.72 15.56 16.89
N LEU A 734 44.54 15.02 18.10
CA LEU A 734 45.58 14.34 18.86
C LEU A 734 45.96 12.99 18.26
N ILE A 735 45.02 12.23 17.69
CA ILE A 735 45.29 10.96 16.99
C ILE A 735 46.05 11.22 15.69
N THR A 736 45.63 12.19 14.88
CA THR A 736 46.35 12.57 13.66
C THR A 736 47.73 13.18 13.99
N GLY A 737 47.83 14.00 15.03
CA GLY A 737 49.10 14.49 15.58
C GLY A 737 50.00 13.39 16.16
N ALA A 738 49.41 12.37 16.81
CA ALA A 738 50.14 11.21 17.33
C ALA A 738 50.62 10.29 16.21
N ILE A 739 49.79 10.04 15.18
CA ILE A 739 50.19 9.32 13.96
C ILE A 739 51.33 10.07 13.26
N PHE A 740 51.24 11.39 13.15
CA PHE A 740 52.32 12.25 12.63
C PHE A 740 53.60 12.12 13.46
N CYS A 741 53.53 12.19 14.80
CA CYS A 741 54.66 12.02 15.69
C CYS A 741 55.27 10.60 15.68
N VAL A 742 54.45 9.55 15.64
CA VAL A 742 54.87 8.14 15.54
C VAL A 742 55.50 7.86 14.18
N ALA A 743 54.95 8.40 13.09
CA ALA A 743 55.55 8.34 11.77
C ALA A 743 56.90 9.07 11.72
N LYS A 744 57.01 10.26 12.32
CA LYS A 744 58.27 11.01 12.44
C LYS A 744 59.32 10.26 13.27
N LYS A 745 58.90 9.50 14.30
CA LYS A 745 59.78 8.56 15.04
C LYS A 745 60.18 7.34 14.19
N LYS A 746 59.26 6.68 13.49
CA LYS A 746 59.55 5.52 12.61
C LYS A 746 60.48 5.88 11.44
N ALA A 747 60.35 7.09 10.87
CA ALA A 747 61.17 7.58 9.77
C ALA A 747 62.67 7.68 10.11
N LYS A 748 63.05 7.89 11.39
CA LYS A 748 64.46 7.88 11.83
C LYS A 748 65.00 6.50 12.18
N GLY A 749 64.14 5.54 12.55
CA GLY A 749 64.58 4.28 13.16
C GLY A 749 64.70 3.08 12.22
N ASN A 750 64.07 3.10 11.03
CA ASN A 750 63.64 1.83 10.43
C ASN A 750 64.13 1.48 9.02
N LYS A 751 65.45 1.60 8.77
CA LYS A 751 66.11 0.89 7.65
C LYS A 751 66.29 -0.63 7.89
N MET A 752 65.85 -1.17 9.04
CA MET A 752 66.26 -2.51 9.51
C MET A 752 65.12 -3.54 9.66
N VAL A 753 63.88 -3.16 10.01
CA VAL A 753 62.80 -4.16 10.21
C VAL A 753 62.30 -4.76 8.90
N PHE A 754 62.22 -3.97 7.81
CA PHE A 754 61.81 -4.50 6.49
C PHE A 754 62.76 -5.58 5.94
N LYS A 755 64.02 -5.59 6.41
CA LYS A 755 65.01 -6.63 6.05
C LYS A 755 64.91 -7.90 6.90
N ARG A 756 64.19 -7.89 8.03
CA ARG A 756 63.92 -9.11 8.84
C ARG A 756 62.68 -9.85 8.37
N PHE A 757 61.64 -9.17 7.88
CA PHE A 757 60.44 -9.85 7.36
C PHE A 757 60.73 -10.68 6.10
N LYS A 758 61.66 -10.24 5.25
CA LYS A 758 62.05 -10.95 4.02
C LYS A 758 62.84 -12.26 4.23
N ASN A 759 63.35 -12.51 5.45
CA ASN A 759 64.09 -13.73 5.79
C ASN A 759 63.29 -14.71 6.67
N GLY A 760 62.02 -14.40 6.99
CA GLY A 760 61.18 -15.20 7.89
C GLY A 760 60.27 -16.23 7.20
N VAL A 761 59.99 -16.08 5.90
CA VAL A 761 59.06 -16.95 5.16
C VAL A 761 59.77 -17.59 3.97
N LYS A 762 60.51 -18.67 4.24
CA LYS A 762 60.74 -19.73 3.26
C LYS A 762 59.62 -20.75 3.41
N VAL A 763 58.98 -21.07 2.29
CA VAL A 763 57.88 -22.05 2.15
C VAL A 763 58.13 -23.31 2.99
N ARG A 764 57.14 -23.67 3.82
CA ARG A 764 56.95 -25.02 4.34
C ARG A 764 55.46 -25.28 4.62
N ASN A 765 55.04 -26.52 4.38
CA ASN A 765 53.64 -26.94 4.31
C ASN A 765 52.93 -26.95 5.66
N CYS A 766 51.60 -27.16 5.57
CA CYS A 766 50.60 -27.34 6.63
C CYS A 766 50.12 -26.03 7.29
N GLU A 767 48.95 -25.55 6.88
CA GLU A 767 47.69 -25.66 7.66
C GLU A 767 46.58 -24.75 7.08
N GLU A 768 45.73 -25.31 6.21
CA GLU A 768 44.51 -24.65 5.71
C GLU A 768 43.45 -24.58 6.82
N ARG A 769 43.54 -23.61 7.74
CA ARG A 769 42.40 -23.33 8.65
C ARG A 769 42.27 -21.95 9.30
N THR A 770 42.92 -20.89 8.80
CA THR A 770 42.87 -19.56 9.45
C THR A 770 42.69 -18.34 8.52
N THR A 771 42.30 -18.52 7.26
CA THR A 771 42.03 -17.40 6.32
C THR A 771 40.56 -16.98 6.23
N THR A 772 39.60 -17.87 6.55
CA THR A 772 38.16 -17.65 6.34
C THR A 772 37.60 -16.50 7.20
N THR A 773 37.96 -16.45 8.49
CA THR A 773 37.36 -15.52 9.46
C THR A 773 37.71 -14.04 9.27
N ARG A 774 38.68 -13.70 8.39
CA ARG A 774 39.05 -12.30 8.13
C ARG A 774 38.36 -11.72 6.89
N SER A 775 38.06 -12.51 5.87
CA SER A 775 37.38 -12.03 4.66
C SER A 775 35.88 -11.89 4.89
N GLU A 776 35.26 -12.82 5.62
CA GLU A 776 33.84 -12.79 5.99
C GLU A 776 33.49 -11.53 6.79
N ALA A 777 34.31 -11.17 7.79
CA ALA A 777 34.08 -9.97 8.61
C ALA A 777 34.08 -8.67 7.78
N THR A 778 35.04 -8.52 6.85
CA THR A 778 35.11 -7.35 5.96
C THR A 778 34.01 -7.32 4.90
N ASN A 779 33.57 -8.48 4.41
CA ASN A 779 32.50 -8.58 3.43
C ASN A 779 31.11 -8.36 4.07
N HIS A 780 30.88 -8.86 5.29
CA HIS A 780 29.67 -8.54 6.05
C HIS A 780 29.61 -7.06 6.45
N LEU A 781 30.71 -6.45 6.91
CA LEU A 781 30.74 -5.01 7.20
C LEU A 781 30.48 -4.16 5.94
N ARG A 782 30.99 -4.57 4.77
CA ARG A 782 30.66 -3.96 3.47
C ARG A 782 29.21 -4.18 3.03
N GLY A 783 28.61 -5.35 3.31
CA GLY A 783 27.23 -5.66 2.95
C GLY A 783 26.19 -4.90 3.79
N VAL A 784 26.42 -4.77 5.09
CA VAL A 784 25.47 -4.15 6.04
C VAL A 784 25.50 -2.62 5.94
N ALA A 785 26.66 -1.99 5.74
CA ALA A 785 26.75 -0.54 5.60
C ALA A 785 25.96 0.02 4.39
N ASN A 786 25.78 -0.77 3.33
CA ASN A 786 25.11 -0.33 2.09
C ASN A 786 23.59 -0.57 2.07
N HIS A 787 23.01 -1.30 3.02
CA HIS A 787 21.56 -1.56 3.05
C HIS A 787 20.74 -0.45 3.72
N ASN A 788 21.33 0.36 4.60
CA ASN A 788 20.58 1.38 5.35
C ASN A 788 20.21 2.62 4.53
N ASP A 789 21.04 3.01 3.55
CA ASP A 789 20.84 4.27 2.82
C ASP A 789 19.58 4.25 1.95
N VAL A 790 19.13 3.08 1.47
CA VAL A 790 17.91 2.93 0.64
C VAL A 790 16.66 3.40 1.39
N ALA A 791 16.58 3.15 2.71
CA ALA A 791 15.46 3.59 3.54
C ALA A 791 15.36 5.13 3.67
N SER A 792 16.43 5.87 3.34
CA SER A 792 16.42 7.33 3.35
C SER A 792 15.94 7.96 2.03
N VAL A 793 15.78 7.18 0.96
CA VAL A 793 15.50 7.68 -0.40
C VAL A 793 14.01 7.57 -0.77
N VAL A 794 13.25 6.69 -0.10
CA VAL A 794 11.81 6.49 -0.32
C VAL A 794 11.02 6.86 0.94
N PRO A 795 10.46 8.08 1.05
CA PRO A 795 9.64 8.48 2.19
C PRO A 795 8.24 7.83 2.20
N ALA A 796 7.84 7.19 1.11
CA ALA A 796 6.46 6.82 0.81
C ALA A 796 6.07 5.37 1.20
N ILE A 797 6.81 4.73 2.10
CA ILE A 797 6.49 3.38 2.58
C ILE A 797 6.57 3.34 4.11
N ALA A 798 5.41 3.21 4.76
CA ALA A 798 5.31 3.00 6.20
C ALA A 798 5.95 1.65 6.58
N LEU A 799 7.21 1.68 7.03
CA LEU A 799 7.94 0.47 7.42
C LEU A 799 7.39 -0.13 8.72
N PRO A 800 7.08 -1.46 8.78
CA PRO A 800 6.54 -2.10 9.97
C PRO A 800 7.43 -1.90 11.21
N GLN A 801 6.81 -1.66 12.37
CA GLN A 801 7.56 -1.35 13.62
C GLN A 801 8.58 -2.41 14.06
N LYS A 802 8.44 -3.67 13.60
CA LYS A 802 9.46 -4.71 13.82
C LYS A 802 10.76 -4.43 13.06
N PHE A 803 10.69 -3.85 11.87
CA PHE A 803 11.85 -3.47 11.04
C PHE A 803 12.56 -2.22 11.59
N GLN A 804 11.80 -1.28 12.17
CA GLN A 804 12.37 -0.05 12.77
C GLN A 804 13.39 -0.34 13.89
N LYS A 805 13.19 -1.41 14.68
CA LYS A 805 14.16 -1.86 15.69
C LYS A 805 15.47 -2.36 15.09
N VAL A 806 15.42 -2.98 13.91
CA VAL A 806 16.60 -3.45 13.17
C VAL A 806 17.36 -2.26 12.58
N MET A 807 16.64 -1.30 11.96
CA MET A 807 17.23 -0.05 11.45
C MET A 807 17.91 0.76 12.57
N LYS A 808 17.29 0.86 13.76
CA LYS A 808 17.87 1.52 14.94
C LYS A 808 19.14 0.82 15.48
N ALA A 809 19.30 -0.48 15.25
CA ALA A 809 20.53 -1.20 15.58
C ALA A 809 21.61 -1.06 14.49
N ALA A 810 21.22 -0.77 13.24
CA ALA A 810 22.12 -0.66 12.10
C ALA A 810 22.61 0.78 11.83
N SER A 811 21.92 1.80 12.33
CA SER A 811 22.22 3.23 12.09
C SER A 811 23.59 3.72 12.57
N PHE A 812 24.34 2.93 13.35
CA PHE A 812 25.72 3.26 13.70
C PHE A 812 26.70 3.20 12.51
N LEU A 813 26.32 2.52 11.42
CA LEU A 813 27.15 2.35 10.22
C LEU A 813 27.00 3.50 9.21
N SER A 814 25.88 4.21 9.24
CA SER A 814 25.69 5.49 8.53
C SER A 814 26.33 6.61 9.35
N ILE A 815 27.52 7.07 8.95
CA ILE A 815 28.27 8.12 9.65
C ILE A 815 27.65 9.49 9.35
N ASP A 816 26.42 9.73 9.82
CA ASP A 816 25.81 11.06 9.82
C ASP A 816 26.13 11.77 11.14
N VAL A 817 27.18 12.58 11.10
CA VAL A 817 27.69 13.35 12.25
C VAL A 817 26.62 14.31 12.81
N PHE A 818 25.67 14.75 11.99
CA PHE A 818 24.60 15.66 12.39
C PHE A 818 23.39 14.98 13.05
N SER A 819 23.20 13.66 12.90
CA SER A 819 22.16 12.92 13.65
C SER A 819 22.66 12.39 14.99
N LEU A 820 23.98 12.39 15.21
CA LEU A 820 24.66 11.92 16.42
C LEU A 820 25.02 13.05 17.40
N ILE A 821 25.10 14.28 16.90
CA ILE A 821 25.32 15.50 17.68
C ILE A 821 24.06 16.33 17.49
N SER A 822 23.36 16.69 18.57
CA SER A 822 22.13 17.48 18.51
C SER A 822 22.42 18.95 18.20
N VAL A 823 22.86 19.25 16.97
CA VAL A 823 23.40 20.57 16.60
C VAL A 823 22.32 21.66 16.63
N GLY A 824 21.05 21.31 16.47
CA GLY A 824 19.92 22.25 16.57
C GLY A 824 19.84 22.97 17.92
N CYS A 825 20.30 22.35 19.01
CA CYS A 825 20.39 22.98 20.33
C CYS A 825 21.59 23.95 20.50
N TRP A 826 22.51 23.99 19.54
CA TRP A 826 23.80 24.68 19.67
C TRP A 826 24.08 25.74 18.60
N ALA A 827 23.49 25.57 17.41
CA ALA A 827 23.48 26.55 16.34
C ALA A 827 22.05 26.62 15.79
N GLY A 828 21.30 27.65 16.21
CA GLY A 828 19.97 27.91 15.67
C GLY A 828 20.04 28.14 14.16
N ASN A 829 19.05 27.61 13.43
CA ASN A 829 18.87 27.77 11.99
C ASN A 829 20.05 27.27 11.12
N LEU A 830 20.54 26.05 11.37
CA LEU A 830 21.34 25.30 10.40
C LEU A 830 20.44 24.49 9.47
N ASN A 831 20.21 25.01 8.27
CA ASN A 831 19.34 24.39 7.29
C ASN A 831 20.10 23.29 6.51
N TYR A 832 19.37 22.45 5.75
CA TYR A 832 19.96 21.34 5.00
C TYR A 832 21.10 21.74 4.05
N TYR A 833 21.03 22.92 3.44
CA TYR A 833 22.10 23.44 2.58
C TYR A 833 23.43 23.60 3.32
N ASP A 834 23.42 24.04 4.59
CA ASP A 834 24.62 24.19 5.41
C ASP A 834 25.22 22.83 5.81
N GLN A 835 24.38 21.82 6.03
CA GLN A 835 24.82 20.44 6.26
C GLN A 835 25.55 19.87 5.04
N VAL A 836 25.00 20.08 3.84
CA VAL A 836 25.63 19.66 2.57
C VAL A 836 26.95 20.39 2.37
N LEU A 837 26.98 21.71 2.57
CA LEU A 837 28.19 22.54 2.47
C LEU A 837 29.30 22.08 3.44
N PHE A 838 28.94 21.78 4.70
CA PHE A 838 29.90 21.34 5.70
C PHE A 838 30.46 19.95 5.37
N MET A 839 29.62 18.97 5.04
CA MET A 839 30.08 17.60 4.76
C MET A 839 31.04 17.53 3.56
N THR A 840 30.71 18.20 2.46
CA THR A 840 31.55 18.20 1.24
C THR A 840 32.88 18.92 1.49
N LEU A 841 32.87 20.12 2.10
CA LEU A 841 34.08 20.88 2.40
C LEU A 841 34.97 20.17 3.43
N LEU A 842 34.39 19.58 4.48
CA LEU A 842 35.13 18.83 5.49
C LEU A 842 35.93 17.68 4.86
N ILE A 843 35.31 16.89 3.96
CA ILE A 843 36.00 15.79 3.29
C ILE A 843 37.07 16.29 2.30
N ILE A 844 36.82 17.39 1.58
CA ILE A 844 37.81 18.02 0.70
C ILE A 844 39.03 18.49 1.51
N ILE A 845 38.80 19.13 2.67
CA ILE A 845 39.86 19.62 3.56
C ILE A 845 40.65 18.45 4.16
N ILE A 846 39.99 17.42 4.70
CA ILE A 846 40.66 16.23 5.27
C ILE A 846 41.51 15.53 4.21
N CYS A 847 40.96 15.26 3.02
CA CYS A 847 41.69 14.61 1.93
C CYS A 847 42.84 15.49 1.42
N GLY A 848 42.61 16.80 1.27
CA GLY A 848 43.64 17.77 0.89
C GLY A 848 44.80 17.82 1.90
N LEU A 849 44.51 17.90 3.20
CA LEU A 849 45.53 17.89 4.26
C LEU A 849 46.32 16.59 4.29
N LEU A 850 45.68 15.43 4.07
CA LEU A 850 46.38 14.15 3.95
C LEU A 850 47.33 14.13 2.72
N VAL A 851 46.87 14.63 1.57
CA VAL A 851 47.73 14.71 0.37
C VAL A 851 48.89 15.69 0.57
N VAL A 852 48.65 16.86 1.14
CA VAL A 852 49.69 17.87 1.43
C VAL A 852 50.70 17.38 2.46
N THR A 853 50.25 16.78 3.57
CA THR A 853 51.16 16.20 4.58
C THR A 853 51.98 15.04 4.01
N GLY A 854 51.38 14.19 3.18
CA GLY A 854 52.11 13.15 2.44
C GLY A 854 53.11 13.69 1.42
N TRP A 855 52.84 14.83 0.80
CA TRP A 855 53.76 15.50 -0.13
C TRP A 855 54.95 16.15 0.60
N LEU A 856 54.69 16.86 1.71
CA LEU A 856 55.70 17.46 2.58
C LEU A 856 56.58 16.40 3.26
N LEU A 857 55.99 15.29 3.70
CA LEU A 857 56.70 14.17 4.35
C LEU A 857 56.83 12.97 3.42
N LYS A 858 57.83 13.03 2.52
CA LYS A 858 58.16 11.95 1.57
C LYS A 858 58.18 10.52 2.15
N SER A 859 58.52 10.37 3.44
CA SER A 859 58.56 9.06 4.14
C SER A 859 57.19 8.42 4.42
N ILE A 860 56.09 9.18 4.36
CA ILE A 860 54.72 8.67 4.60
C ILE A 860 53.77 8.92 3.42
N ARG A 861 54.29 9.42 2.29
CA ARG A 861 53.51 9.81 1.11
C ARG A 861 52.54 8.74 0.64
N SER A 862 52.97 7.47 0.59
CA SER A 862 52.13 6.34 0.20
C SER A 862 50.95 6.18 1.17
N LEU A 863 51.23 6.09 2.48
CA LEU A 863 50.23 5.89 3.52
C LEU A 863 49.15 6.98 3.56
N CYS A 864 49.55 8.26 3.48
CA CYS A 864 48.59 9.38 3.47
C CYS A 864 47.70 9.38 2.22
N PHE A 865 48.24 8.97 1.07
CA PHE A 865 47.50 8.85 -0.18
C PHE A 865 46.52 7.67 -0.15
N THR A 866 46.95 6.51 0.37
CA THR A 866 46.06 5.36 0.65
C THR A 866 44.90 5.76 1.57
N ALA A 867 45.19 6.46 2.67
CA ALA A 867 44.18 6.89 3.63
C ALA A 867 43.17 7.86 3.00
N SER A 868 43.63 8.83 2.21
CA SER A 868 42.75 9.78 1.51
C SER A 868 41.79 9.08 0.53
N ILE A 869 42.28 8.08 -0.21
CA ILE A 869 41.47 7.29 -1.16
C ILE A 869 40.47 6.37 -0.44
N ALA A 870 40.88 5.75 0.66
CA ALA A 870 39.99 4.92 1.47
C ALA A 870 38.88 5.75 2.16
N ILE A 871 39.22 6.94 2.67
CA ILE A 871 38.24 7.88 3.27
C ILE A 871 37.24 8.36 2.21
N THR A 872 37.69 8.74 1.01
CA THR A 872 36.74 9.11 -0.06
C THR A 872 35.82 7.95 -0.42
N TYR A 873 36.33 6.73 -0.58
CA TYR A 873 35.50 5.57 -0.93
C TYR A 873 34.43 5.26 0.14
N LEU A 874 34.79 5.33 1.43
CA LEU A 874 33.85 5.04 2.52
C LEU A 874 32.74 6.08 2.67
N VAL A 875 33.04 7.36 2.42
CA VAL A 875 32.08 8.46 2.62
C VAL A 875 31.32 8.82 1.32
N LEU A 876 31.73 8.26 0.17
CA LEU A 876 31.13 8.53 -1.14
C LEU A 876 29.61 8.28 -1.21
N PRO A 877 29.04 7.18 -0.65
CA PRO A 877 27.59 6.96 -0.67
C PRO A 877 26.84 8.06 0.10
N THR A 878 27.27 8.34 1.33
CA THR A 878 26.63 9.31 2.24
C THR A 878 26.72 10.75 1.73
N ILE A 879 27.85 11.16 1.14
CA ILE A 879 27.95 12.49 0.49
C ILE A 879 27.06 12.53 -0.76
N THR A 880 26.98 11.45 -1.53
CA THR A 880 26.18 11.41 -2.76
C THR A 880 24.67 11.52 -2.47
N THR A 881 24.15 10.82 -1.45
CA THR A 881 22.74 10.95 -1.04
C THR A 881 22.43 12.35 -0.52
N LYS A 882 23.33 12.96 0.27
CA LYS A 882 23.18 14.34 0.74
C LYS A 882 23.18 15.36 -0.41
N ILE A 883 24.06 15.21 -1.41
CA ILE A 883 24.08 16.07 -2.61
C ILE A 883 22.77 15.92 -3.42
N PHE A 884 22.31 14.70 -3.69
CA PHE A 884 21.08 14.50 -4.47
C PHE A 884 19.83 15.04 -3.76
N GLY A 885 19.84 15.11 -2.43
CA GLY A 885 18.78 15.73 -1.64
C GLY A 885 18.57 17.24 -1.83
N VAL A 886 19.48 17.94 -2.53
CA VAL A 886 19.34 19.38 -2.84
C VAL A 886 18.31 19.65 -3.96
N PHE A 887 18.08 18.68 -4.84
CA PHE A 887 17.26 18.88 -6.06
C PHE A 887 15.74 18.74 -5.89
N PRO A 888 15.18 17.71 -5.23
CA PRO A 888 13.73 17.47 -5.25
C PRO A 888 12.95 18.48 -4.39
N CYS A 889 12.02 19.20 -5.02
CA CYS A 889 11.01 20.02 -4.35
C CYS A 889 9.62 19.40 -4.56
N ASP A 890 8.78 19.52 -3.54
CA ASP A 890 7.34 19.23 -3.64
C ASP A 890 6.57 20.53 -3.87
N TRP A 891 5.51 20.44 -4.67
CA TRP A 891 4.56 21.53 -4.90
C TRP A 891 3.48 21.50 -3.81
N MET A 892 3.05 22.68 -3.36
CA MET A 892 1.97 22.86 -2.38
C MET A 892 0.88 23.76 -2.99
N ASP A 893 -0.40 23.50 -2.68
CA ASP A 893 -1.56 24.21 -3.27
C ASP A 893 -1.55 25.75 -3.08
N VAL A 894 -0.80 26.27 -2.11
CA VAL A 894 -0.70 27.72 -1.81
C VAL A 894 0.35 28.42 -2.70
N GLY A 895 0.88 27.73 -3.72
CA GLY A 895 1.85 28.29 -4.66
C GLY A 895 3.26 28.43 -4.10
N SER A 896 3.58 27.70 -3.02
CA SER A 896 4.92 27.59 -2.46
C SER A 896 5.54 26.23 -2.80
N HIS A 897 6.78 26.25 -3.28
CA HIS A 897 7.55 25.04 -3.54
C HIS A 897 8.53 24.82 -2.39
N MET A 898 8.62 23.60 -1.87
CA MET A 898 9.41 23.34 -0.65
C MET A 898 10.34 22.14 -0.84
N LEU A 899 11.55 22.19 -0.28
CA LEU A 899 12.53 21.13 -0.48
C LEU A 899 12.10 19.86 0.27
N ARG A 900 11.95 18.73 -0.45
CA ARG A 900 11.47 17.46 0.12
C ARG A 900 12.35 16.93 1.27
N LYS A 901 13.63 17.31 1.31
CA LYS A 901 14.58 16.93 2.37
C LYS A 901 14.57 17.83 3.60
N ASP A 902 14.06 19.05 3.48
CA ASP A 902 13.99 20.04 4.56
C ASP A 902 12.95 21.10 4.19
N TYR A 903 11.75 20.91 4.72
CA TYR A 903 10.61 21.78 4.47
C TYR A 903 10.72 23.16 5.15
N SER A 904 11.84 23.51 5.80
CA SER A 904 12.15 24.91 6.14
C SER A 904 12.59 25.73 4.92
N ILE A 905 13.01 25.07 3.83
CA ILE A 905 13.59 25.69 2.65
C ILE A 905 12.54 25.86 1.55
N ASN A 906 12.22 27.11 1.23
CA ASN A 906 11.45 27.47 0.05
C ASN A 906 12.33 27.37 -1.22
N CYS A 907 11.84 26.67 -2.25
CA CYS A 907 12.51 26.47 -3.53
C CYS A 907 12.37 27.66 -4.51
N ASP A 908 11.45 28.58 -4.26
CA ASP A 908 11.19 29.77 -5.09
C ASP A 908 12.06 30.97 -4.70
N ALA A 909 12.84 30.87 -3.62
CA ALA A 909 13.72 31.92 -3.15
C ALA A 909 14.93 32.13 -4.09
N ASP A 910 15.37 33.39 -4.27
CA ASP A 910 16.48 33.78 -5.15
C ASP A 910 17.79 32.98 -4.91
N ASN A 911 18.02 32.53 -3.67
CA ASN A 911 19.19 31.74 -3.29
C ASN A 911 19.18 30.31 -3.87
N ARG A 912 18.04 29.82 -4.39
CA ARG A 912 17.90 28.48 -4.99
C ARG A 912 18.87 28.24 -6.13
N VAL A 913 19.06 29.22 -7.01
CA VAL A 913 19.93 29.10 -8.20
C VAL A 913 21.38 28.83 -7.78
N PHE A 914 21.85 29.47 -6.71
CA PHE A 914 23.18 29.23 -6.14
C PHE A 914 23.31 27.79 -5.63
N TRP A 915 22.35 27.32 -4.81
CA TRP A 915 22.41 25.99 -4.21
C TRP A 915 22.24 24.85 -5.22
N VAL A 916 21.40 25.02 -6.24
CA VAL A 916 21.30 24.07 -7.37
C VAL A 916 22.60 24.03 -8.17
N SER A 917 23.24 25.17 -8.43
CA SER A 917 24.54 25.25 -9.10
C SER A 917 25.65 24.58 -8.28
N TYR A 918 25.65 24.80 -6.96
CA TYR A 918 26.56 24.16 -6.03
C TYR A 918 26.34 22.63 -5.99
N GLY A 919 25.08 22.18 -5.96
CA GLY A 919 24.72 20.77 -6.04
C GLY A 919 25.28 20.11 -7.30
N TRP A 920 25.06 20.71 -8.48
CA TRP A 920 25.61 20.20 -9.74
C TRP A 920 27.16 20.18 -9.76
N LEU A 921 27.82 21.21 -9.24
CA LEU A 921 29.28 21.22 -9.08
C LEU A 921 29.75 20.03 -8.21
N MET A 922 29.04 19.74 -7.11
CA MET A 922 29.37 18.61 -6.23
C MET A 922 29.03 17.25 -6.85
N VAL A 923 27.99 17.12 -7.69
CA VAL A 923 27.74 15.91 -8.50
C VAL A 923 28.92 15.64 -9.45
N VAL A 924 29.45 16.67 -10.10
CA VAL A 924 30.63 16.53 -10.97
C VAL A 924 31.88 16.15 -10.18
N LEU A 925 32.08 16.70 -8.98
CA LEU A 925 33.27 16.42 -8.16
C LEU A 925 33.24 15.06 -7.47
N PHE A 926 32.10 14.65 -6.89
CA PHE A 926 31.99 13.44 -6.07
C PHE A 926 31.56 12.20 -6.87
N PRO A 927 30.26 11.94 -7.15
CA PRO A 927 29.84 10.69 -7.78
C PRO A 927 30.39 10.51 -9.21
N ILE A 928 30.70 11.58 -9.93
CA ILE A 928 31.37 11.49 -11.24
C ILE A 928 32.89 11.53 -11.08
N GLY A 929 33.43 12.60 -10.46
CA GLY A 929 34.86 12.86 -10.41
C GLY A 929 35.69 11.83 -9.64
N VAL A 930 35.20 11.34 -8.50
CA VAL A 930 35.90 10.31 -7.71
C VAL A 930 35.91 8.96 -8.45
N VAL A 931 34.78 8.57 -9.06
CA VAL A 931 34.65 7.32 -9.83
C VAL A 931 35.55 7.34 -11.07
N ILE A 932 35.55 8.44 -11.84
CA ILE A 932 36.49 8.62 -12.96
C ILE A 932 37.94 8.63 -12.44
N GLY A 933 38.22 9.27 -11.30
CA GLY A 933 39.53 9.27 -10.67
C GLY A 933 40.05 7.86 -10.33
N TYR A 934 39.19 6.99 -9.77
CA TYR A 934 39.51 5.59 -9.52
C TYR A 934 39.75 4.81 -10.82
N GLY A 935 38.88 4.96 -11.81
CA GLY A 935 39.02 4.32 -13.13
C GLY A 935 40.31 4.71 -13.86
N LEU A 936 40.60 6.01 -13.94
CA LEU A 936 41.85 6.54 -14.50
C LEU A 936 43.08 6.06 -13.72
N ARG A 937 43.00 5.98 -12.39
CA ARG A 937 44.16 5.55 -11.60
C ARG A 937 44.43 4.06 -11.78
N LEU A 938 43.42 3.22 -11.73
CA LEU A 938 43.55 1.79 -12.02
C LEU A 938 44.02 1.53 -13.46
N SER A 939 43.52 2.27 -14.45
CA SER A 939 43.95 2.12 -15.85
C SER A 939 45.44 2.46 -16.05
N SER A 940 45.96 3.46 -15.33
CA SER A 940 47.39 3.79 -15.31
C SER A 940 48.29 2.68 -14.71
N MET A 941 47.70 1.70 -14.02
CA MET A 941 48.39 0.57 -13.39
C MET A 941 47.95 -0.79 -13.97
N LYS A 942 47.21 -0.81 -15.08
CA LYS A 942 46.62 -2.03 -15.69
C LYS A 942 47.62 -3.17 -15.92
N GLU A 943 48.85 -2.86 -16.33
CA GLU A 943 49.89 -3.86 -16.62
C GLU A 943 50.54 -4.47 -15.36
N LYS A 944 50.31 -3.86 -14.18
CA LYS A 944 50.64 -4.45 -12.87
C LYS A 944 49.47 -5.28 -12.34
N LEU A 945 48.24 -4.78 -12.52
CA LEU A 945 47.01 -5.42 -12.05
C LEU A 945 46.62 -6.70 -12.82
N ARG A 946 47.20 -6.93 -14.01
CA ARG A 946 47.02 -8.14 -14.83
C ARG A 946 48.01 -9.28 -14.55
N ARG A 947 48.98 -9.08 -13.65
CA ARG A 947 49.98 -10.10 -13.24
C ARG A 947 49.37 -11.14 -12.31
N SER A 948 50.08 -12.24 -12.07
CA SER A 948 49.65 -13.31 -11.16
C SER A 948 49.27 -12.78 -9.76
N VAL A 949 48.45 -13.54 -9.03
CA VAL A 949 47.90 -13.10 -7.74
C VAL A 949 49.03 -12.82 -6.75
N GLU A 950 50.04 -13.68 -6.76
CA GLU A 950 51.25 -13.66 -5.92
C GLU A 950 52.09 -12.41 -6.23
N GLU A 951 52.37 -12.12 -7.51
CA GLU A 951 53.09 -10.93 -7.92
C GLU A 951 52.37 -9.62 -7.55
N ARG A 952 51.03 -9.65 -7.46
CA ARG A 952 50.25 -8.45 -7.06
C ARG A 952 50.40 -8.12 -5.58
N PHE A 953 50.50 -9.13 -4.71
CA PHE A 953 50.74 -8.92 -3.27
C PHE A 953 52.18 -8.53 -2.94
N GLU A 954 53.14 -8.78 -3.84
CA GLU A 954 54.54 -8.35 -3.69
C GLU A 954 54.82 -6.89 -4.13
N ASP A 955 53.99 -6.30 -5.01
CA ASP A 955 54.21 -4.94 -5.52
C ASP A 955 53.61 -3.87 -4.57
N GLU A 956 54.50 -3.28 -3.74
CA GLU A 956 54.21 -2.23 -2.76
C GLU A 956 53.47 -0.99 -3.36
N SER A 957 53.51 -0.79 -4.68
CA SER A 957 52.85 0.36 -5.34
C SER A 957 51.35 0.17 -5.63
N ILE A 958 50.83 -1.06 -5.64
CA ILE A 958 49.41 -1.36 -5.91
C ILE A 958 48.62 -1.80 -4.68
N MET A 959 49.30 -2.22 -3.61
CA MET A 959 48.72 -2.50 -2.28
C MET A 959 47.82 -1.36 -1.73
N PRO A 960 48.10 -0.05 -1.94
CA PRO A 960 47.17 1.04 -1.58
C PRO A 960 45.76 0.93 -2.17
N PHE A 961 45.61 0.25 -3.30
CA PHE A 961 44.35 0.14 -4.05
C PHE A 961 43.70 -1.23 -3.90
N MET A 962 44.24 -2.11 -3.04
CA MET A 962 43.81 -3.50 -2.86
C MET A 962 42.28 -3.63 -2.76
N PHE A 963 41.65 -2.76 -1.97
CA PHE A 963 40.20 -2.78 -1.75
C PHE A 963 39.32 -2.52 -3.01
N LEU A 964 39.89 -2.04 -4.13
CA LEU A 964 39.21 -1.87 -5.42
C LEU A 964 39.39 -3.05 -6.38
N TRP A 965 40.39 -3.91 -6.19
CA TRP A 965 40.74 -4.96 -7.18
C TRP A 965 40.90 -6.36 -6.60
N GLU A 966 41.09 -6.50 -5.28
CA GLU A 966 41.16 -7.75 -4.55
C GLU A 966 39.94 -8.67 -4.76
N PRO A 967 38.68 -8.18 -4.78
CA PRO A 967 37.51 -9.05 -4.95
C PRO A 967 37.36 -9.64 -6.37
N TYR A 968 38.17 -9.21 -7.35
CA TYR A 968 37.93 -9.47 -8.77
C TYR A 968 39.07 -10.22 -9.45
N LYS A 969 38.69 -11.13 -10.37
CA LYS A 969 39.62 -11.89 -11.22
C LYS A 969 40.42 -10.95 -12.13
N LEU A 970 41.62 -11.36 -12.55
CA LEU A 970 42.61 -10.57 -13.30
C LEU A 970 42.09 -9.80 -14.53
N LYS A 971 41.11 -10.37 -15.25
CA LYS A 971 40.49 -9.73 -16.43
C LYS A 971 39.61 -8.53 -16.06
N PHE A 972 39.04 -8.51 -14.85
CA PHE A 972 38.00 -7.60 -14.36
C PHE A 972 38.52 -6.57 -13.34
N TRP A 973 39.78 -6.14 -13.48
CA TRP A 973 40.45 -5.17 -12.59
C TRP A 973 39.74 -3.79 -12.45
N TYR A 974 38.77 -3.49 -13.31
CA TYR A 974 38.00 -2.24 -13.33
C TYR A 974 36.60 -2.39 -12.71
N PHE A 975 36.17 -3.61 -12.35
CA PHE A 975 34.76 -3.91 -12.08
C PHE A 975 34.21 -3.22 -10.82
N GLU A 976 35.01 -3.03 -9.76
CA GLU A 976 34.56 -2.26 -8.58
C GLU A 976 34.18 -0.82 -8.92
N VAL A 977 34.82 -0.21 -9.93
CA VAL A 977 34.49 1.16 -10.37
C VAL A 977 33.12 1.18 -11.04
N VAL A 978 32.80 0.15 -11.83
CA VAL A 978 31.49 -0.03 -12.47
C VAL A 978 30.41 -0.31 -11.43
N GLU A 979 30.69 -1.20 -10.47
CA GLU A 979 29.77 -1.54 -9.38
C GLU A 979 29.55 -0.34 -8.43
N THR A 980 30.58 0.46 -8.15
CA THR A 980 30.46 1.72 -7.41
C THR A 980 29.58 2.71 -8.18
N ALA A 981 29.81 2.90 -9.49
CA ALA A 981 28.97 3.76 -10.32
C ALA A 981 27.49 3.32 -10.31
N ARG A 982 27.24 2.00 -10.43
CA ARG A 982 25.89 1.41 -10.36
C ARG A 982 25.23 1.69 -9.01
N ARG A 983 25.94 1.49 -7.89
CA ARG A 983 25.42 1.79 -6.54
C ARG A 983 25.02 3.26 -6.39
N LEU A 984 25.88 4.20 -6.81
CA LEU A 984 25.60 5.64 -6.73
C LEU A 984 24.45 6.09 -7.64
N MET A 985 24.24 5.42 -8.77
CA MET A 985 23.04 5.65 -9.59
C MET A 985 21.76 5.17 -8.91
N MET A 986 21.79 4.02 -8.21
CA MET A 986 20.59 3.51 -7.51
C MET A 986 20.26 4.28 -6.22
N THR A 987 21.23 4.89 -5.54
CA THR A 987 20.97 5.69 -4.32
C THR A 987 20.47 7.12 -4.56
N GLY A 988 20.42 7.60 -5.81
CA GLY A 988 19.85 8.94 -6.10
C GLY A 988 19.75 9.35 -7.56
N GLY A 989 20.44 8.68 -8.48
CA GLY A 989 20.30 8.94 -9.93
C GLY A 989 18.88 8.67 -10.45
N VAL A 990 18.18 7.66 -9.91
CA VAL A 990 16.79 7.33 -10.27
C VAL A 990 15.82 8.49 -10.03
N VAL A 991 16.03 9.28 -8.96
CA VAL A 991 15.17 10.42 -8.60
C VAL A 991 15.26 11.56 -9.63
N LEU A 992 16.41 11.71 -10.30
CA LEU A 992 16.59 12.68 -11.39
C LEU A 992 16.24 12.10 -12.78
N ALA A 993 16.23 10.78 -12.94
CA ALA A 993 16.17 10.10 -14.22
C ALA A 993 14.77 9.67 -14.69
N VAL A 994 13.70 10.03 -13.96
CA VAL A 994 12.30 9.69 -14.29
C VAL A 994 11.90 10.12 -15.72
N ASN A 995 12.56 11.12 -16.30
CA ASN A 995 12.34 11.58 -17.68
C ASN A 995 13.25 10.93 -18.77
N LEU A 996 14.09 9.92 -18.45
CA LEU A 996 15.10 9.37 -19.39
C LEU A 996 15.17 7.83 -19.46
N CYS A 997 14.09 7.12 -19.10
CA CYS A 997 14.06 5.65 -18.99
C CYS A 997 14.52 4.85 -20.23
N ILE A 998 14.44 5.42 -21.45
CA ILE A 998 14.70 4.67 -22.71
C ILE A 998 16.19 4.33 -22.90
N ILE A 999 17.12 5.17 -22.43
CA ILE A 999 18.57 4.91 -22.59
C ILE A 999 19.07 3.83 -21.61
N PHE A 1000 18.40 3.69 -20.46
CA PHE A 1000 18.89 2.88 -19.35
C PHE A 1000 18.71 1.37 -19.58
N VAL A 1001 17.60 0.94 -20.19
CA VAL A 1001 17.36 -0.46 -20.56
C VAL A 1001 18.43 -0.97 -21.55
N VAL A 1002 18.82 -0.13 -22.51
CA VAL A 1002 19.86 -0.46 -23.50
C VAL A 1002 21.24 -0.64 -22.85
N PHE A 1003 21.58 0.17 -21.85
CA PHE A 1003 22.86 0.03 -21.14
C PHE A 1003 22.89 -1.18 -20.20
N LEU A 1004 21.77 -1.51 -19.54
CA LEU A 1004 21.66 -2.69 -18.68
C LEU A 1004 21.69 -4.00 -19.48
N THR A 1005 20.99 -4.06 -20.63
CA THR A 1005 21.08 -5.21 -21.54
C THR A 1005 22.49 -5.37 -22.10
N TRP A 1006 23.14 -4.29 -22.52
CA TRP A 1006 24.53 -4.33 -22.99
C TRP A 1006 25.54 -4.78 -21.92
N ALA A 1007 25.33 -4.38 -20.66
CA ALA A 1007 26.18 -4.81 -19.54
C ALA A 1007 25.92 -6.27 -19.10
N ALA A 1008 24.67 -6.75 -19.21
CA ALA A 1008 24.33 -8.16 -18.94
C ALA A 1008 24.97 -9.11 -19.96
N ILE A 1009 24.92 -8.75 -21.26
CA ILE A 1009 25.49 -9.54 -22.37
C ILE A 1009 27.02 -9.77 -22.25
N GLN A 1010 27.74 -8.99 -21.42
CA GLN A 1010 29.17 -9.17 -21.19
C GLN A 1010 29.52 -10.23 -20.12
N LYS A 1011 28.53 -10.90 -19.50
CA LYS A 1011 28.77 -11.81 -18.38
C LYS A 1011 29.03 -13.27 -18.80
N ASP A 1012 28.53 -13.69 -19.96
CA ASP A 1012 28.38 -15.13 -20.28
C ASP A 1012 29.43 -15.68 -21.28
N ASP A 1013 30.31 -14.84 -21.83
CA ASP A 1013 31.37 -15.28 -22.75
C ASP A 1013 32.63 -15.79 -22.01
N ILE A 1014 32.68 -17.12 -21.82
CA ILE A 1014 33.81 -18.09 -21.93
C ILE A 1014 33.52 -19.26 -20.97
N SER A 1015 33.14 -20.47 -21.44
CA SER A 1015 33.94 -21.26 -22.39
C SER A 1015 33.17 -22.36 -23.14
N THR A 1016 33.33 -22.41 -24.47
CA THR A 1016 33.84 -23.59 -25.22
C THR A 1016 34.07 -23.24 -26.70
N SER A 1017 34.97 -23.95 -27.37
CA SER A 1017 35.41 -23.61 -28.73
C SER A 1017 34.80 -24.54 -29.79
N SER A 1018 33.75 -24.12 -30.50
CA SER A 1018 33.44 -24.57 -31.86
C SER A 1018 32.31 -23.75 -32.49
N THR A 1019 32.62 -22.92 -33.51
CA THR A 1019 31.71 -22.43 -34.60
C THR A 1019 32.36 -21.34 -35.47
N SER A 1020 33.65 -21.47 -35.81
CA SER A 1020 34.30 -20.59 -36.79
C SER A 1020 33.87 -20.94 -38.23
N HIS A 1021 32.60 -20.69 -38.62
CA HIS A 1021 32.23 -20.72 -40.04
C HIS A 1021 30.97 -19.93 -40.50
N ALA A 1022 30.15 -19.34 -39.62
CA ALA A 1022 28.87 -18.74 -40.02
C ALA A 1022 28.88 -17.20 -40.26
N ILE A 1023 29.79 -16.43 -39.65
CA ILE A 1023 29.77 -14.95 -39.71
C ILE A 1023 30.70 -14.43 -40.82
N LYS A 1024 30.40 -14.77 -42.08
CA LYS A 1024 31.12 -14.21 -43.25
C LYS A 1024 30.25 -13.92 -44.48
N SER A 1025 28.92 -13.91 -44.33
CA SER A 1025 27.96 -13.78 -45.45
C SER A 1025 27.11 -12.48 -45.46
N MET A 1026 27.25 -11.57 -44.49
CA MET A 1026 26.39 -10.37 -44.37
C MET A 1026 27.13 -9.01 -44.39
N MET A 1027 28.34 -8.95 -44.93
CA MET A 1027 28.97 -7.67 -45.34
C MET A 1027 29.31 -7.72 -46.83
N GLY A 1028 28.44 -7.14 -47.66
CA GLY A 1028 28.34 -7.46 -49.10
C GLY A 1028 27.87 -6.37 -50.07
N SER A 1029 28.23 -5.09 -49.84
CA SER A 1029 28.42 -4.07 -50.90
C SER A 1029 27.22 -3.38 -51.62
N GLN A 1030 27.56 -2.22 -52.22
CA GLN A 1030 26.80 -1.29 -53.11
C GLN A 1030 25.69 -0.44 -52.44
N LYS A 1031 25.82 0.88 -52.21
CA LYS A 1031 26.19 2.09 -53.01
C LYS A 1031 25.03 2.84 -53.70
N ALA A 1032 24.56 3.88 -53.00
CA ALA A 1032 24.29 5.27 -53.43
C ALA A 1032 23.71 5.61 -54.83
N LYS A 1033 22.62 6.41 -54.85
CA LYS A 1033 22.49 7.59 -55.75
C LYS A 1033 21.43 8.65 -55.33
N ILE A 1034 21.94 9.76 -54.78
CA ILE A 1034 21.62 11.20 -55.00
C ILE A 1034 20.22 11.65 -55.47
N GLY A 1035 19.64 12.62 -54.73
CA GLY A 1035 18.77 13.71 -55.22
C GLY A 1035 17.50 13.93 -54.37
N GLY A 1036 17.13 15.14 -53.89
CA GLY A 1036 17.83 16.43 -53.85
C GLY A 1036 16.87 17.61 -53.53
N GLY A 1037 17.21 18.44 -52.52
CA GLY A 1037 16.49 19.68 -52.13
C GLY A 1037 15.32 19.47 -51.15
N GLY A 1038 15.13 20.24 -50.06
CA GLY A 1038 16.02 21.22 -49.41
C GLY A 1038 15.35 22.57 -49.10
N HIS A 1039 15.14 22.88 -47.81
CA HIS A 1039 15.22 24.23 -47.24
C HIS A 1039 15.41 24.22 -45.71
N LEU A 1040 16.04 25.27 -45.18
CA LEU A 1040 16.41 25.48 -43.77
C LEU A 1040 15.49 26.51 -43.08
N GLY A 1041 15.39 26.42 -41.75
CA GLY A 1041 14.80 27.43 -40.84
C GLY A 1041 14.41 26.74 -39.53
N VAL A 1042 15.13 26.79 -38.39
CA VAL A 1042 15.86 27.86 -37.65
C VAL A 1042 14.93 28.78 -36.84
N LEU A 1043 14.91 28.51 -35.52
CA LEU A 1043 14.47 29.34 -34.38
C LEU A 1043 12.98 29.62 -34.15
N GLY A 1044 12.59 29.67 -32.87
CA GLY A 1044 11.29 30.20 -32.41
C GLY A 1044 10.74 29.48 -31.17
N PHE A 1045 11.17 29.88 -29.97
CA PHE A 1045 10.36 29.70 -28.75
C PHE A 1045 9.26 30.77 -28.75
N GLU A 1046 8.04 30.43 -28.36
CA GLU A 1046 7.12 31.35 -27.69
C GLU A 1046 6.00 30.57 -26.97
N GLU A 1047 5.69 30.98 -25.74
CA GLU A 1047 4.48 30.57 -25.01
C GLU A 1047 3.25 31.30 -25.57
N PRO A 1048 2.04 30.95 -25.12
CA PRO A 1048 1.32 32.00 -24.40
C PRO A 1048 0.51 31.52 -23.20
N GLY A 1049 0.42 32.38 -22.20
CA GLY A 1049 -0.54 32.28 -21.09
C GLY A 1049 -1.60 33.39 -21.10
N VAL A 1050 -2.71 33.10 -20.41
CA VAL A 1050 -3.67 34.06 -19.81
C VAL A 1050 -4.60 34.88 -20.73
N GLY A 1051 -5.93 34.63 -20.61
CA GLY A 1051 -6.85 35.71 -20.25
C GLY A 1051 -8.20 35.93 -20.98
N VAL A 1052 -9.31 35.70 -20.24
CA VAL A 1052 -10.51 36.59 -20.12
C VAL A 1052 -11.74 36.46 -21.07
N GLN A 1053 -12.88 36.08 -20.44
CA GLN A 1053 -14.32 36.41 -20.60
C GLN A 1053 -15.19 36.12 -21.87
N MET A 1054 -16.18 35.22 -21.65
CA MET A 1054 -17.64 35.47 -21.51
C MET A 1054 -18.58 35.85 -22.70
N SER A 1055 -19.75 35.20 -22.66
CA SER A 1055 -21.12 35.58 -23.14
C SER A 1055 -21.65 35.13 -24.53
N ASP A 1056 -22.68 34.26 -24.43
CA ASP A 1056 -23.97 34.17 -25.14
C ASP A 1056 -24.11 34.37 -26.67
N ILE A 1057 -24.86 33.45 -27.33
CA ILE A 1057 -26.18 33.70 -27.97
C ILE A 1057 -26.70 32.47 -28.78
N VAL A 1058 -27.76 31.83 -28.26
CA VAL A 1058 -29.06 31.51 -28.90
C VAL A 1058 -29.14 30.69 -30.23
N GLU A 1059 -29.70 29.48 -30.07
CA GLU A 1059 -30.77 28.81 -30.86
C GLU A 1059 -30.58 28.18 -32.29
N ARG A 1060 -31.20 26.98 -32.38
CA ARG A 1060 -32.01 26.42 -33.50
C ARG A 1060 -31.34 26.13 -34.85
N LYS A 1061 -31.26 24.84 -35.17
CA LYS A 1061 -32.36 24.12 -35.87
C LYS A 1061 -32.20 22.60 -35.75
N GLY A 1062 -33.33 21.89 -35.70
CA GLY A 1062 -33.37 20.42 -35.73
C GLY A 1062 -34.22 19.91 -36.90
N SER A 1063 -34.62 18.64 -36.80
CA SER A 1063 -35.30 17.79 -37.79
C SER A 1063 -34.35 17.13 -38.79
N ALA A 1064 -34.43 15.85 -39.20
CA ALA A 1064 -35.18 14.62 -38.87
C ALA A 1064 -35.48 13.89 -40.20
N PHE A 1065 -35.73 12.57 -40.13
CA PHE A 1065 -35.98 11.65 -41.26
C PHE A 1065 -34.76 11.35 -42.16
N GLY A 1066 -34.60 10.14 -42.69
CA GLY A 1066 -35.46 8.94 -42.60
C GLY A 1066 -34.70 7.64 -42.87
N ALA A 1067 -35.37 6.51 -42.66
CA ALA A 1067 -34.79 5.17 -42.84
C ALA A 1067 -34.86 4.70 -44.31
N GLU A 1068 -33.96 3.79 -44.71
CA GLU A 1068 -34.31 2.54 -45.42
C GLU A 1068 -33.09 1.59 -45.56
N ASN A 1069 -33.40 0.30 -45.65
CA ASN A 1069 -32.49 -0.85 -45.86
C ASN A 1069 -32.72 -1.37 -47.31
N PRO A 1070 -32.02 -2.39 -47.87
CA PRO A 1070 -30.74 -3.02 -47.50
C PRO A 1070 -29.80 -3.33 -48.73
N MET A 1071 -28.70 -4.05 -48.46
CA MET A 1071 -28.15 -5.18 -49.27
C MET A 1071 -27.04 -4.98 -50.36
N PHE A 1072 -26.11 -5.97 -50.34
CA PHE A 1072 -25.21 -6.48 -51.40
C PHE A 1072 -23.76 -5.94 -51.66
N ARG A 1073 -22.79 -6.73 -51.17
CA ARG A 1073 -21.49 -7.17 -51.76
C ARG A 1073 -20.48 -6.15 -52.37
N GLY A 1074 -19.24 -6.15 -51.86
CA GLY A 1074 -18.04 -5.73 -52.62
C GLY A 1074 -16.69 -5.89 -51.90
N ARG A 1075 -15.81 -6.77 -52.39
CA ARG A 1075 -14.47 -7.12 -51.85
C ARG A 1075 -13.42 -5.97 -51.84
N LYS A 1076 -12.49 -6.07 -50.87
CA LYS A 1076 -11.04 -5.72 -50.91
C LYS A 1076 -10.64 -4.31 -51.42
N VAL A 1077 -10.01 -3.52 -50.56
CA VAL A 1077 -8.55 -3.57 -50.29
C VAL A 1077 -8.35 -3.57 -48.78
#